data_AF-A0A7H9B513-F1
#
_entry.id   AF-A0A7H9B513-F1
#
_cell.length_a   1.000
_cell.length_b   1.000
_cell.length_c   1.000
_cell.angle_alpha   90.00
_cell.angle_beta   90.00
_cell.angle_gamma   90.00
#
_symmetry.space_group_name_H-M   'P 1'
#
loop_
_entity.id
_entity.type
_entity.pdbx_description
1 polymer ?
#
loop_
_entity_poly.entity_id
_entity_poly.type
_entity_poly.pdbx_seq_one_letter_code
_entity_poly.pdbx_strand_id
1 'polypeptide(L)'
;MLPRIVISSNSEFTDEDGNTIVLRGVNFDPVVKIPSSPYEPTYQAIDDLKQHLQKTSDVSFIGHPISLKDVAEHITRLKSLGYNCIRVPFTWESIEHRGPGEYDYDYMDYLIELFLKIQEIGGMYIYLDPHQDVWSRFCGGSGAPLWTLYCAGFNPMYFRETEASILHNYYDNVENPSSYPKMLWPTNYYRLACQTMFTLFFAGNEFAPKCCLNGVNIQDYLQDKFIECVMTFCARIKQKTPQLFEQNCIIGLESINEPNRGFLGDKNLGVISTERNLKRGTTPTGFQSFVLGEGFATLVDEYDITIFGPAKKGTKQVEPEGKSCWLSQNDRDEIDSLYGWNRDANWIAGQCIWRLHGVWEISSKDGSPTLIKSDYFAFTKDGKNRELNHEYFINHHFIDYYRKYYERFRAIDNNLLIFLQPPVFQPPPKLKDSELLDGRTVYACHFYDGLSLMFKTWNRKFNVDTLGIVRGRYLNPVFSVVLGEQKIRKCLRRQLKEMKEEVKSALDIPVFFTEIGMPFDMDDKKAYENKDYSSQISALDALQYALEGENISYSLWCYCSKNSHRWGDQWNNEDFSIWSSDDKTHDHVKDIYAPDTDVSKFIPLISNTEIESQPCVSKDLLDLNGFRALEAILRPFPVKIHGKFVNSEFDLISKTYTLEIGAKSDSDLKPDSATHIFLPRIHFPLKDVAIRSSSGRFSFDSEYQVLKWYHAAGTQNITISLIDDSSSHEISPDCIIS
;
A
#
# COMPACT_ATOMS: atom_id res chain seq x y z
N MET A 1 -13.06 -13.37 -21.39
CA MET A 1 -13.51 -12.35 -20.41
C MET A 1 -12.93 -12.77 -19.07
N LEU A 2 -12.59 -11.84 -18.17
CA LEU A 2 -12.16 -12.25 -16.83
C LEU A 2 -13.36 -12.80 -16.04
N PRO A 3 -13.21 -13.90 -15.28
CA PRO A 3 -14.30 -14.37 -14.44
C PRO A 3 -14.66 -13.33 -13.39
N ARG A 4 -15.94 -13.25 -13.04
CA ARG A 4 -16.39 -12.33 -12.01
C ARG A 4 -15.89 -12.80 -10.64
N ILE A 5 -15.26 -11.90 -9.88
CA ILE A 5 -14.88 -12.18 -8.50
C ILE A 5 -16.11 -12.06 -7.59
N VAL A 6 -16.42 -13.15 -6.91
CA VAL A 6 -17.50 -13.32 -5.93
C VAL A 6 -16.90 -13.53 -4.55
N ILE A 7 -17.60 -13.08 -3.51
CA ILE A 7 -17.26 -13.38 -2.11
C ILE A 7 -18.11 -14.56 -1.66
N SER A 8 -17.47 -15.66 -1.30
CA SER A 8 -18.17 -16.85 -0.79
C SER A 8 -18.60 -16.68 0.66
N SER A 9 -19.51 -17.54 1.12
CA SER A 9 -19.97 -17.58 2.52
C SER A 9 -18.88 -17.96 3.53
N ASN A 10 -17.68 -18.33 3.08
CA ASN A 10 -16.54 -18.64 3.95
C ASN A 10 -15.50 -17.51 3.94
N SER A 11 -15.86 -16.33 3.40
CA SER A 11 -14.99 -15.15 3.38
C SER A 11 -13.74 -15.36 2.51
N GLU A 12 -13.93 -16.00 1.36
CA GLU A 12 -12.89 -16.28 0.35
C GLU A 12 -13.34 -15.78 -1.03
N PHE A 13 -12.37 -15.36 -1.86
CA PHE A 13 -12.62 -14.98 -3.25
C PHE A 13 -12.87 -16.21 -4.12
N THR A 14 -13.94 -16.17 -4.91
CA THR A 14 -14.33 -17.25 -5.82
C THR A 14 -14.75 -16.73 -7.19
N ASP A 15 -14.76 -17.61 -8.19
CA ASP A 15 -15.53 -17.38 -9.43
C ASP A 15 -17.03 -17.67 -9.21
N GLU A 16 -17.84 -17.51 -10.26
CA GLU A 16 -19.30 -17.72 -10.23
C GLU A 16 -19.70 -19.18 -9.97
N ASP A 17 -18.81 -20.13 -10.29
CA ASP A 17 -18.98 -21.55 -9.99
C ASP A 17 -18.53 -21.90 -8.56
N GLY A 18 -18.04 -20.91 -7.81
CA GLY A 18 -17.57 -21.04 -6.43
C GLY A 18 -16.18 -21.64 -6.29
N ASN A 19 -15.36 -21.64 -7.34
CA ASN A 19 -13.96 -22.11 -7.29
C ASN A 19 -13.10 -21.02 -6.64
N THR A 20 -12.22 -21.36 -5.70
CA THR A 20 -11.37 -20.36 -5.05
C THR A 20 -10.41 -19.72 -6.06
N ILE A 21 -10.33 -18.39 -6.04
CA ILE A 21 -9.44 -17.57 -6.87
C ILE A 21 -8.42 -16.88 -5.96
N VAL A 22 -7.17 -16.83 -6.41
CA VAL A 22 -6.10 -16.09 -5.74
C VAL A 22 -5.69 -14.91 -6.60
N LEU A 23 -5.76 -13.71 -6.04
CA LEU A 23 -5.36 -12.48 -6.71
C LEU A 23 -3.92 -12.14 -6.27
N ARG A 24 -2.98 -12.18 -7.22
CA ARG A 24 -1.56 -11.85 -7.00
C ARG A 24 -1.16 -10.70 -7.89
N GLY A 25 -0.51 -9.71 -7.30
CA GLY A 25 -0.28 -8.46 -8.00
C GLY A 25 0.78 -7.56 -7.39
N VAL A 26 0.76 -6.33 -7.88
CA VAL A 26 1.62 -5.22 -7.44
C VAL A 26 0.81 -3.93 -7.32
N ASN A 27 1.37 -3.01 -6.56
CA ASN A 27 1.07 -1.59 -6.65
C ASN A 27 1.73 -0.99 -7.90
N PHE A 28 0.95 -0.33 -8.75
CA PHE A 28 1.35 0.13 -10.09
C PHE A 28 0.81 1.54 -10.36
N ASP A 29 1.58 2.60 -10.15
CA ASP A 29 3.02 2.69 -9.90
C ASP A 29 3.21 3.85 -8.92
N PRO A 30 4.08 3.75 -7.88
CA PRO A 30 4.28 4.82 -6.89
C PRO A 30 4.67 6.18 -7.48
N VAL A 31 5.13 6.28 -8.73
CA VAL A 31 5.42 7.59 -9.34
C VAL A 31 4.22 8.53 -9.41
N VAL A 32 2.98 8.03 -9.29
CA VAL A 32 1.76 8.87 -9.19
C VAL A 32 1.77 9.78 -7.96
N LYS A 33 2.67 9.55 -7.00
CA LYS A 33 2.87 10.39 -5.82
C LYS A 33 3.43 11.78 -6.13
N ILE A 34 3.96 11.99 -7.34
CA ILE A 34 4.52 13.27 -7.83
C ILE A 34 3.96 13.65 -9.20
N PRO A 35 3.92 14.95 -9.56
CA PRO A 35 3.51 15.38 -10.89
C PRO A 35 4.41 14.86 -12.01
N SER A 36 3.82 14.62 -13.18
CA SER A 36 4.55 14.28 -14.41
C SER A 36 5.06 15.52 -15.14
N SER A 37 4.37 16.66 -15.00
CA SER A 37 4.74 17.92 -15.62
C SER A 37 4.39 19.13 -14.73
N PRO A 38 5.37 19.98 -14.36
CA PRO A 38 6.80 19.65 -14.41
C PRO A 38 7.08 18.37 -13.61
N TYR A 39 8.08 17.59 -14.03
CA TYR A 39 8.44 16.39 -13.28
C TYR A 39 9.20 16.79 -12.01
N GLU A 40 8.63 16.50 -10.84
CA GLU A 40 9.11 17.02 -9.54
C GLU A 40 9.47 15.88 -8.56
N PRO A 41 10.58 15.16 -8.77
CA PRO A 41 11.02 14.15 -7.83
C PRO A 41 11.50 14.77 -6.52
N THR A 42 11.30 14.05 -5.42
CA THR A 42 11.51 14.59 -4.06
C THR A 42 12.97 14.91 -3.71
N TYR A 43 13.94 14.31 -4.41
CA TYR A 43 15.37 14.55 -4.19
C TYR A 43 15.88 15.83 -4.85
N GLN A 44 15.09 16.48 -5.71
CA GLN A 44 15.49 17.73 -6.35
C GLN A 44 15.22 18.91 -5.43
N ALA A 45 16.19 19.81 -5.30
CA ALA A 45 16.02 21.03 -4.52
C ALA A 45 14.96 21.95 -5.17
N ILE A 46 14.28 22.73 -4.34
CA ILE A 46 13.33 23.75 -4.79
C ILE A 46 14.06 25.10 -4.77
N ASP A 47 14.40 25.64 -5.95
CA ASP A 47 15.14 26.89 -6.08
C ASP A 47 14.32 28.13 -5.66
N ASP A 48 13.05 28.20 -6.11
CA ASP A 48 12.10 29.26 -5.74
C ASP A 48 10.80 28.63 -5.24
N LEU A 49 10.68 28.54 -3.91
CA LEU A 49 9.51 27.95 -3.25
C LEU A 49 8.22 28.72 -3.56
N LYS A 50 8.29 30.05 -3.68
CA LYS A 50 7.09 30.87 -3.96
C LYS A 50 6.58 30.55 -5.36
N GLN A 51 7.47 30.54 -6.34
CA GLN A 51 7.11 30.17 -7.71
C GLN A 51 6.62 28.72 -7.79
N HIS A 52 7.27 27.80 -7.07
CA HIS A 52 6.86 26.40 -7.02
C HIS A 52 5.42 26.25 -6.49
N LEU A 53 5.09 26.88 -5.36
CA LEU A 53 3.73 26.86 -4.80
C LEU A 53 2.69 27.48 -5.76
N GLN A 54 3.02 28.58 -6.43
CA GLN A 54 2.10 29.23 -7.39
C GLN A 54 1.76 28.33 -8.59
N LYS A 55 2.72 27.53 -9.07
CA LYS A 55 2.55 26.62 -10.22
C LYS A 55 1.85 25.31 -9.87
N THR A 56 1.55 25.04 -8.60
CA THR A 56 0.88 23.79 -8.21
C THR A 56 -0.52 23.63 -8.79
N SER A 57 -1.18 24.74 -9.16
CA SER A 57 -2.45 24.72 -9.88
C SER A 57 -2.31 24.39 -11.38
N ASP A 58 -1.09 24.39 -11.92
CA ASP A 58 -0.80 24.11 -13.33
C ASP A 58 -0.10 22.75 -13.55
N VAL A 59 0.04 21.95 -12.50
CA VAL A 59 0.69 20.63 -12.60
C VAL A 59 -0.16 19.68 -13.43
N SER A 60 0.48 18.69 -14.04
CA SER A 60 -0.19 17.57 -14.68
C SER A 60 0.32 16.25 -14.15
N PHE A 61 -0.57 15.27 -14.11
CA PHE A 61 -0.25 13.86 -13.82
C PHE A 61 -0.41 12.98 -15.06
N ILE A 62 -0.80 13.55 -16.21
CA ILE A 62 -0.88 12.84 -17.49
C ILE A 62 0.48 12.24 -17.83
N GLY A 63 0.51 10.96 -18.16
CA GLY A 63 1.76 10.20 -18.32
C GLY A 63 2.13 9.34 -17.10
N HIS A 64 1.44 9.51 -15.96
CA HIS A 64 1.51 8.60 -14.81
C HIS A 64 0.27 7.69 -14.74
N PRO A 65 0.39 6.43 -14.26
CA PRO A 65 1.59 5.78 -13.75
C PRO A 65 2.69 5.56 -14.80
N ILE A 66 2.33 5.25 -16.04
CA ILE A 66 3.25 5.06 -17.17
C ILE A 66 2.66 5.66 -18.44
N SER A 67 3.49 5.96 -19.45
CA SER A 67 3.01 6.40 -20.77
C SER A 67 2.15 5.34 -21.46
N LEU A 68 1.10 5.76 -22.16
CA LEU A 68 0.20 4.86 -22.92
C LEU A 68 0.94 3.95 -23.93
N LYS A 69 2.08 4.39 -24.45
CA LYS A 69 2.90 3.60 -25.40
C LYS A 69 3.66 2.45 -24.71
N ASP A 70 3.94 2.59 -23.41
CA ASP A 70 4.74 1.64 -22.63
C ASP A 70 3.85 0.62 -21.87
N VAL A 71 2.52 0.78 -21.92
CA VAL A 71 1.54 -0.11 -21.24
C VAL A 71 1.73 -1.56 -21.64
N ALA A 72 1.83 -1.84 -22.94
CA ALA A 72 2.01 -3.21 -23.41
C ALA A 72 3.28 -3.87 -22.84
N GLU A 73 4.39 -3.14 -22.79
CA GLU A 73 5.66 -3.63 -22.26
C GLU A 73 5.55 -3.97 -20.76
N HIS A 74 5.08 -3.03 -19.93
CA HIS A 74 5.05 -3.21 -18.49
C HIS A 74 4.00 -4.23 -18.02
N ILE A 75 2.83 -4.27 -18.65
CA ILE A 75 1.79 -5.26 -18.31
C ILE A 75 2.22 -6.67 -18.75
N THR A 76 2.91 -6.80 -19.88
CA THR A 76 3.48 -8.08 -20.32
C THR A 76 4.49 -8.64 -19.32
N ARG A 77 5.32 -7.78 -18.72
CA ARG A 77 6.24 -8.19 -17.64
C ARG A 77 5.50 -8.74 -16.42
N LEU A 78 4.48 -8.02 -15.95
CA LEU A 78 3.69 -8.47 -14.79
C LEU A 78 2.99 -9.80 -15.08
N LYS A 79 2.38 -9.96 -16.25
CA LYS A 79 1.80 -11.24 -16.70
C LYS A 79 2.86 -12.35 -16.82
N SER A 80 4.11 -12.02 -17.18
CA SER A 80 5.19 -13.00 -17.24
C SER A 80 5.52 -13.61 -15.87
N LEU A 81 5.20 -12.92 -14.77
CA LEU A 81 5.28 -13.46 -13.40
C LEU A 81 4.08 -14.36 -13.01
N GLY A 82 3.08 -14.48 -13.88
CA GLY A 82 1.79 -15.10 -13.57
C GLY A 82 0.86 -14.21 -12.74
N TYR A 83 1.18 -12.92 -12.56
CA TYR A 83 0.33 -12.01 -11.78
C TYR A 83 -0.94 -11.71 -12.57
N ASN A 84 -2.05 -11.51 -11.85
CA ASN A 84 -3.38 -11.35 -12.44
C ASN A 84 -4.14 -10.14 -11.87
N CYS A 85 -3.53 -9.35 -10.98
CA CYS A 85 -4.18 -8.22 -10.33
C CYS A 85 -3.21 -7.05 -10.18
N ILE A 86 -3.71 -5.83 -10.24
CA ILE A 86 -2.94 -4.60 -10.08
C ILE A 86 -3.74 -3.60 -9.24
N ARG A 87 -3.09 -3.04 -8.20
CA ARG A 87 -3.57 -1.87 -7.44
C ARG A 87 -3.09 -0.62 -8.15
N VAL A 88 -4.00 0.23 -8.60
CA VAL A 88 -3.66 1.50 -9.27
C VAL A 88 -3.88 2.65 -8.28
N PRO A 89 -2.81 3.15 -7.65
CA PRO A 89 -2.88 4.36 -6.85
C PRO A 89 -3.16 5.57 -7.74
N PHE A 90 -3.95 6.50 -7.21
CA PHE A 90 -4.08 7.88 -7.70
C PHE A 90 -4.21 8.80 -6.48
N THR A 91 -3.69 10.02 -6.58
CA THR A 91 -3.75 10.97 -5.45
C THR A 91 -4.93 11.91 -5.59
N TRP A 92 -5.43 12.46 -4.48
CA TRP A 92 -6.44 13.52 -4.53
C TRP A 92 -5.93 14.71 -5.36
N GLU A 93 -4.66 15.09 -5.19
CA GLU A 93 -4.00 16.12 -5.98
C GLU A 93 -4.03 15.82 -7.48
N SER A 94 -3.80 14.57 -7.89
CA SER A 94 -3.81 14.23 -9.32
C SER A 94 -5.12 14.52 -10.03
N ILE A 95 -6.22 14.59 -9.29
CA ILE A 95 -7.56 14.85 -9.83
C ILE A 95 -8.04 16.28 -9.53
N GLU A 96 -7.68 16.87 -8.39
CA GLU A 96 -8.26 18.14 -7.91
C GLU A 96 -7.17 19.14 -7.46
N HIS A 97 -6.06 19.24 -8.20
CA HIS A 97 -4.94 20.13 -7.88
C HIS A 97 -5.27 21.63 -7.96
N ARG A 98 -6.18 22.03 -8.89
CA ARG A 98 -6.50 23.44 -9.15
C ARG A 98 -7.24 24.12 -8.01
N GLY A 99 -8.15 23.40 -7.38
CA GLY A 99 -9.03 23.94 -6.36
C GLY A 99 -10.22 23.02 -6.09
N PRO A 100 -10.96 23.27 -4.99
CA PRO A 100 -12.11 22.46 -4.62
C PRO A 100 -13.22 22.53 -5.68
N GLY A 101 -13.60 21.38 -6.22
CA GLY A 101 -14.57 21.19 -7.30
C GLY A 101 -14.00 21.36 -8.72
N GLU A 102 -12.71 21.64 -8.86
CA GLU A 102 -12.05 21.81 -10.16
C GLU A 102 -11.27 20.56 -10.56
N TYR A 103 -11.97 19.64 -11.23
CA TYR A 103 -11.43 18.34 -11.59
C TYR A 103 -10.62 18.35 -12.90
N ASP A 104 -9.46 17.67 -12.89
CA ASP A 104 -8.65 17.38 -14.07
C ASP A 104 -9.26 16.20 -14.86
N TYR A 105 -10.24 16.51 -15.69
CA TYR A 105 -10.89 15.53 -16.56
C TYR A 105 -9.97 14.95 -17.64
N ASP A 106 -8.91 15.66 -18.01
CA ASP A 106 -7.94 15.19 -19.01
C ASP A 106 -7.08 14.07 -18.40
N TYR A 107 -6.66 14.21 -17.13
CA TYR A 107 -6.01 13.14 -16.39
C TYR A 107 -6.93 11.94 -16.14
N MET A 108 -8.21 12.16 -15.79
CA MET A 108 -9.15 11.04 -15.66
C MET A 108 -9.30 10.28 -16.98
N ASP A 109 -9.37 10.98 -18.12
CA ASP A 109 -9.47 10.38 -19.45
C ASP A 109 -8.20 9.60 -19.82
N TYR A 110 -7.04 10.14 -19.46
CA TYR A 110 -5.77 9.43 -19.58
C TYR A 110 -5.76 8.08 -18.85
N LEU A 111 -6.22 8.05 -17.59
CA LEU A 111 -6.32 6.80 -16.82
C LEU A 111 -7.33 5.83 -17.44
N ILE A 112 -8.46 6.32 -17.95
CA ILE A 112 -9.45 5.50 -18.66
C ILE A 112 -8.82 4.85 -19.90
N GLU A 113 -8.06 5.60 -20.70
CA GLU A 113 -7.34 5.06 -21.86
C GLU A 113 -6.30 4.02 -21.45
N LEU A 114 -5.60 4.24 -20.34
CA LEU A 114 -4.67 3.26 -19.78
C LEU A 114 -5.40 1.97 -19.36
N PHE A 115 -6.55 2.06 -18.70
CA PHE A 115 -7.34 0.90 -18.31
C PHE A 115 -7.87 0.12 -19.51
N LEU A 116 -8.31 0.81 -20.58
CA LEU A 116 -8.70 0.17 -21.83
C LEU A 116 -7.54 -0.61 -22.44
N LYS A 117 -6.32 -0.04 -22.47
CA LYS A 117 -5.14 -0.77 -22.95
C LYS A 117 -4.80 -1.99 -22.11
N ILE A 118 -4.93 -1.91 -20.78
CA ILE A 118 -4.74 -3.08 -19.92
C ILE A 118 -5.81 -4.15 -20.22
N GLN A 119 -7.06 -3.74 -20.39
CA GLN A 119 -8.16 -4.64 -20.74
C GLN A 119 -7.97 -5.30 -22.12
N GLU A 120 -7.46 -4.58 -23.13
CA GLU A 120 -7.11 -5.11 -24.45
C GLU A 120 -6.03 -6.21 -24.37
N ILE A 121 -5.05 -6.05 -23.48
CA ILE A 121 -4.02 -7.08 -23.21
C ILE A 121 -4.62 -8.28 -22.46
N GLY A 122 -5.63 -8.04 -21.63
CA GLY A 122 -6.40 -9.03 -20.90
C GLY A 122 -5.64 -9.73 -19.78
N GLY A 123 -6.36 -10.51 -18.94
CA GLY A 123 -5.74 -11.31 -17.87
C GLY A 123 -5.35 -10.53 -16.60
N MET A 124 -5.78 -9.26 -16.47
CA MET A 124 -5.45 -8.39 -15.35
C MET A 124 -6.70 -7.75 -14.74
N TYR A 125 -6.92 -7.99 -13.44
CA TYR A 125 -7.86 -7.24 -12.61
C TYR A 125 -7.23 -5.93 -12.13
N ILE A 126 -8.05 -4.89 -12.01
CA ILE A 126 -7.67 -3.57 -11.55
C ILE A 126 -8.56 -3.19 -10.37
N TYR A 127 -7.96 -2.72 -9.30
CA TYR A 127 -8.68 -2.00 -8.26
C TYR A 127 -7.98 -0.67 -7.96
N LEU A 128 -8.79 0.33 -7.64
CA LEU A 128 -8.36 1.72 -7.55
C LEU A 128 -8.10 2.10 -6.10
N ASP A 129 -7.04 2.87 -5.89
CA ASP A 129 -6.60 3.29 -4.56
C ASP A 129 -6.47 4.81 -4.48
N PRO A 130 -7.35 5.50 -3.71
CA PRO A 130 -7.16 6.88 -3.30
C PRO A 130 -5.96 7.01 -2.36
N HIS A 131 -4.77 7.16 -2.95
CA HIS A 131 -3.49 7.05 -2.29
C HIS A 131 -3.06 8.34 -1.60
N GLN A 132 -2.50 8.20 -0.40
CA GLN A 132 -1.83 9.27 0.33
C GLN A 132 -0.75 8.68 1.23
N ASP A 133 0.28 9.47 1.48
CA ASP A 133 1.21 9.30 2.58
C ASP A 133 1.42 10.64 3.23
N VAL A 134 1.36 10.72 4.56
CA VAL A 134 1.64 11.97 5.28
C VAL A 134 0.85 13.16 4.72
N TRP A 135 -0.42 12.93 4.35
CA TRP A 135 -1.33 13.93 3.82
C TRP A 135 -1.00 14.49 2.44
N SER A 136 0.14 15.14 2.22
CA SER A 136 0.43 15.93 1.01
C SER A 136 1.93 16.00 0.70
N ARG A 137 2.30 16.30 -0.55
CA ARG A 137 3.70 16.56 -0.95
C ARG A 137 4.35 17.67 -0.13
N PHE A 138 3.58 18.66 0.29
CA PHE A 138 4.05 19.77 1.14
C PHE A 138 4.17 19.41 2.63
N CYS A 139 3.62 18.25 3.02
CA CYS A 139 3.78 17.69 4.37
C CYS A 139 4.92 16.66 4.45
N GLY A 140 5.66 16.44 3.37
CA GLY A 140 6.74 15.45 3.29
C GLY A 140 6.30 14.10 2.74
N GLY A 141 5.08 14.01 2.18
CA GLY A 141 4.57 12.79 1.60
C GLY A 141 3.89 12.97 0.23
N SER A 142 2.63 12.57 0.08
CA SER A 142 1.82 12.64 -1.14
C SER A 142 0.32 12.51 -0.83
N GLY A 143 -0.57 12.87 -1.76
CA GLY A 143 -2.01 12.66 -1.59
C GLY A 143 -2.85 13.91 -1.85
N ALA A 144 -3.13 14.68 -0.80
CA ALA A 144 -3.97 15.86 -0.81
C ALA A 144 -3.33 17.07 -1.53
N PRO A 145 -4.12 17.83 -2.30
CA PRO A 145 -3.64 19.03 -3.00
C PRO A 145 -3.30 20.18 -2.05
N LEU A 146 -2.47 21.12 -2.53
CA LEU A 146 -1.99 22.29 -1.76
C LEU A 146 -3.12 23.10 -1.12
N TRP A 147 -4.23 23.27 -1.83
CA TRP A 147 -5.36 24.07 -1.35
C TRP A 147 -5.94 23.53 -0.03
N THR A 148 -5.75 22.24 0.30
CA THR A 148 -6.21 21.68 1.60
C THR A 148 -5.44 22.29 2.78
N LEU A 149 -4.17 22.66 2.61
CA LEU A 149 -3.37 23.33 3.63
C LEU A 149 -3.82 24.78 3.80
N TYR A 150 -4.06 25.47 2.69
CA TYR A 150 -4.66 26.80 2.69
C TYR A 150 -6.06 26.79 3.34
N CYS A 151 -6.87 25.77 3.07
CA CYS A 151 -8.16 25.55 3.70
C CYS A 151 -8.04 25.46 5.23
N ALA A 152 -7.00 24.80 5.76
CA ALA A 152 -6.71 24.77 7.20
C ALA A 152 -6.08 26.07 7.77
N GLY A 153 -5.75 27.04 6.92
CA GLY A 153 -5.14 28.32 7.30
C GLY A 153 -3.61 28.28 7.35
N PHE A 154 -2.98 27.21 6.86
CA PHE A 154 -1.53 27.11 6.80
C PHE A 154 -0.95 27.96 5.67
N ASN A 155 0.28 28.44 5.88
CA ASN A 155 1.17 29.05 4.90
C ASN A 155 2.39 28.14 4.69
N PRO A 156 2.39 27.29 3.65
CA PRO A 156 3.47 26.34 3.36
C PRO A 156 4.82 26.98 3.04
N MET A 157 4.86 28.29 2.73
CA MET A 157 6.11 29.03 2.49
C MET A 157 7.10 28.93 3.65
N TYR A 158 6.60 28.74 4.88
CA TYR A 158 7.40 28.79 6.10
C TYR A 158 7.47 27.45 6.83
N PHE A 159 7.09 26.35 6.18
CA PHE A 159 7.14 25.01 6.79
C PHE A 159 8.56 24.55 7.11
N ARG A 160 9.55 24.95 6.31
CA ARG A 160 10.97 24.63 6.57
C ARG A 160 11.46 25.29 7.86
N GLU A 161 11.23 26.59 8.02
CA GLU A 161 11.71 27.38 9.16
C GLU A 161 10.98 27.06 10.46
N THR A 162 9.67 26.81 10.37
CA THR A 162 8.86 26.39 11.53
C THR A 162 8.98 24.89 11.81
N GLU A 163 9.69 24.14 10.96
CA GLU A 163 9.74 22.68 10.96
C GLU A 163 8.33 22.00 11.03
N ALA A 164 7.31 22.68 10.48
CA ALA A 164 5.93 22.17 10.40
C ALA A 164 5.82 20.92 9.51
N SER A 165 6.75 20.78 8.56
CA SER A 165 7.06 19.55 7.83
C SER A 165 8.55 19.51 7.47
N ILE A 166 9.04 18.32 7.12
CA ILE A 166 10.36 18.09 6.55
C ILE A 166 10.18 17.46 5.17
N LEU A 167 10.71 18.13 4.15
CA LEU A 167 10.76 17.63 2.78
C LEU A 167 12.16 17.11 2.46
N HIS A 168 12.24 16.08 1.63
CA HIS A 168 13.50 15.63 1.02
C HIS A 168 14.13 16.76 0.17
N ASN A 169 13.28 17.59 -0.48
CA ASN A 169 13.71 18.73 -1.28
C ASN A 169 14.50 19.80 -0.50
N TYR A 170 14.47 19.78 0.84
CA TYR A 170 15.23 20.71 1.68
C TYR A 170 16.69 20.29 1.92
N TYR A 171 17.08 19.15 1.35
CA TYR A 171 18.42 18.60 1.47
C TYR A 171 19.20 18.90 0.18
N ASP A 172 20.13 19.83 0.29
CA ASP A 172 20.74 20.51 -0.88
C ASP A 172 21.83 19.70 -1.60
N ASN A 173 22.05 18.42 -1.22
CA ASN A 173 23.12 17.61 -1.79
C ASN A 173 22.60 16.42 -2.61
N VAL A 174 22.16 16.72 -3.82
CA VAL A 174 21.74 15.72 -4.82
C VAL A 174 22.89 14.75 -5.18
N GLU A 175 24.15 15.17 -5.01
CA GLU A 175 25.30 14.29 -5.24
C GLU A 175 25.54 13.27 -4.11
N ASN A 176 24.95 13.49 -2.95
CA ASN A 176 25.03 12.57 -1.83
C ASN A 176 23.62 12.20 -1.32
N PRO A 177 22.99 11.15 -1.88
CA PRO A 177 21.69 10.64 -1.43
C PRO A 177 21.65 10.34 0.08
N SER A 178 22.79 10.00 0.69
CA SER A 178 22.92 9.74 2.12
C SER A 178 22.79 10.99 3.00
N SER A 179 22.74 12.19 2.41
CA SER A 179 22.44 13.43 3.13
C SER A 179 21.00 13.47 3.66
N TYR A 180 20.07 12.76 3.00
CA TYR A 180 18.71 12.56 3.48
C TYR A 180 18.62 11.26 4.31
N PRO A 181 18.37 11.33 5.64
CA PRO A 181 18.37 10.15 6.48
C PRO A 181 17.25 9.15 6.14
N LYS A 182 17.56 7.85 6.11
CA LYS A 182 16.60 6.75 5.97
C LYS A 182 15.42 6.92 6.96
N MET A 183 14.19 6.56 6.61
CA MET A 183 13.05 6.61 7.54
C MET A 183 12.81 8.00 8.21
N LEU A 184 13.27 9.10 7.61
CA LEU A 184 12.98 10.44 8.13
C LEU A 184 11.59 10.93 7.73
N TRP A 185 11.19 10.73 6.47
CA TRP A 185 9.88 11.20 5.97
C TRP A 185 8.67 10.75 6.80
N PRO A 186 8.56 9.51 7.34
CA PRO A 186 7.38 9.11 8.10
C PRO A 186 7.31 9.79 9.48
N THR A 187 8.39 10.44 9.94
CA THR A 187 8.33 11.25 11.16
C THR A 187 7.41 12.46 11.02
N ASN A 188 7.09 12.87 9.79
CA ASN A 188 6.16 13.94 9.50
C ASN A 188 4.72 13.64 9.98
N TYR A 189 4.32 12.37 10.16
CA TYR A 189 3.03 12.02 10.79
C TYR A 189 2.84 12.65 12.17
N TYR A 190 3.94 13.05 12.83
CA TYR A 190 3.96 13.69 14.14
C TYR A 190 4.47 15.15 14.09
N ARG A 191 4.40 15.79 12.92
CA ARG A 191 4.68 17.21 12.76
C ARG A 191 3.39 17.99 12.55
N LEU A 192 3.48 19.29 12.84
CA LEU A 192 2.32 20.18 12.94
C LEU A 192 1.38 20.07 11.74
N ALA A 193 1.90 20.14 10.50
CA ALA A 193 1.06 20.18 9.31
C ALA A 193 0.24 18.90 9.14
N CYS A 194 0.90 17.75 9.03
CA CYS A 194 0.26 16.46 8.83
C CYS A 194 -0.67 16.08 9.99
N GLN A 195 -0.18 16.20 11.24
CA GLN A 195 -0.94 15.80 12.41
C GLN A 195 -2.19 16.69 12.60
N THR A 196 -2.11 17.97 12.24
CA THR A 196 -3.26 18.87 12.20
C THR A 196 -4.25 18.46 11.12
N MET A 197 -3.79 18.22 9.89
CA MET A 197 -4.69 17.88 8.78
C MET A 197 -5.47 16.59 9.02
N PHE A 198 -4.84 15.53 9.53
CA PHE A 198 -5.57 14.32 9.91
C PHE A 198 -6.59 14.55 11.03
N THR A 199 -6.25 15.39 12.02
CA THR A 199 -7.17 15.73 13.11
C THR A 199 -8.37 16.49 12.57
N LEU A 200 -8.16 17.45 11.65
CA LEU A 200 -9.24 18.20 11.01
C LEU A 200 -10.11 17.28 10.15
N PHE A 201 -9.50 16.41 9.34
CA PHE A 201 -10.21 15.53 8.42
C PHE A 201 -11.10 14.51 9.13
N PHE A 202 -10.66 13.92 10.24
CA PHE A 202 -11.44 12.89 10.94
C PHE A 202 -12.22 13.40 12.15
N ALA A 203 -11.82 14.51 12.77
CA ALA A 203 -12.41 14.96 14.03
C ALA A 203 -12.47 16.50 14.19
N GLY A 204 -12.44 17.26 13.09
CA GLY A 204 -12.56 18.71 13.11
C GLY A 204 -13.87 19.22 13.74
N ASN A 205 -14.98 18.48 13.63
CA ASN A 205 -16.25 18.84 14.28
C ASN A 205 -16.12 18.87 15.80
N GLU A 206 -15.36 17.93 16.36
CA GLU A 206 -15.22 17.75 17.80
C GLU A 206 -14.10 18.64 18.37
N PHE A 207 -12.96 18.74 17.68
CA PHE A 207 -11.75 19.40 18.22
C PHE A 207 -11.46 20.78 17.63
N ALA A 208 -12.05 21.10 16.47
CA ALA A 208 -11.88 22.39 15.81
C ALA A 208 -13.25 23.04 15.43
N PRO A 209 -14.23 23.14 16.36
CA PRO A 209 -15.58 23.61 16.04
C PRO A 209 -15.65 25.06 15.54
N LYS A 210 -14.62 25.90 15.78
CA LYS A 210 -14.56 27.26 15.23
C LYS A 210 -14.05 27.30 13.78
N CYS A 211 -13.53 26.19 13.28
CA CYS A 211 -12.99 26.11 11.93
C CYS A 211 -14.10 25.77 10.94
N CYS A 212 -14.92 26.76 10.59
CA CYS A 212 -15.96 26.61 9.56
C CYS A 212 -15.60 27.41 8.30
N LEU A 213 -15.79 26.78 7.14
CA LEU A 213 -15.73 27.40 5.81
C LEU A 213 -17.10 27.31 5.17
N ASN A 214 -17.60 28.43 4.65
CA ASN A 214 -18.90 28.54 3.98
C ASN A 214 -20.05 27.98 4.83
N GLY A 215 -19.98 28.17 6.16
CA GLY A 215 -20.98 27.68 7.11
C GLY A 215 -20.89 26.18 7.44
N VAL A 216 -19.91 25.46 6.90
CA VAL A 216 -19.68 24.02 7.13
C VAL A 216 -18.38 23.83 7.90
N ASN A 217 -18.34 22.89 8.85
CA ASN A 217 -17.09 22.58 9.55
C ASN A 217 -16.04 22.03 8.57
N ILE A 218 -14.76 22.36 8.81
CA ILE A 218 -13.65 21.91 7.97
C ILE A 218 -13.57 20.38 7.81
N GLN A 219 -14.00 19.60 8.82
CA GLN A 219 -14.08 18.14 8.72
C GLN A 219 -15.00 17.73 7.56
N ASP A 220 -16.25 18.18 7.61
CA ASP A 220 -17.25 17.80 6.61
C ASP A 220 -16.88 18.35 5.24
N TYR A 221 -16.35 19.58 5.17
CA TYR A 221 -15.88 20.18 3.93
C TYR A 221 -14.77 19.36 3.26
N LEU A 222 -13.71 18.99 4.00
CA LEU A 222 -12.62 18.20 3.44
C LEU A 222 -13.06 16.79 3.07
N GLN A 223 -13.86 16.13 3.92
CA GLN A 223 -14.40 14.80 3.61
C GLN A 223 -15.30 14.83 2.38
N ASP A 224 -16.20 15.81 2.27
CA ASP A 224 -17.08 15.94 1.10
C ASP A 224 -16.27 16.15 -0.17
N LYS A 225 -15.27 17.04 -0.18
CA LYS A 225 -14.46 17.29 -1.37
C LYS A 225 -13.64 16.07 -1.79
N PHE A 226 -13.01 15.39 -0.83
CA PHE A 226 -12.28 14.16 -1.10
C PHE A 226 -13.21 13.07 -1.69
N ILE A 227 -14.35 12.82 -1.04
CA ILE A 227 -15.31 11.81 -1.49
C ILE A 227 -15.87 12.19 -2.86
N GLU A 228 -16.29 13.44 -3.08
CA GLU A 228 -16.78 13.94 -4.37
C GLU A 228 -15.77 13.78 -5.49
N CYS A 229 -14.50 14.08 -5.23
CA CYS A 229 -13.40 13.89 -6.17
C CYS A 229 -13.29 12.42 -6.61
N VAL A 230 -13.20 11.49 -5.65
CA VAL A 230 -13.08 10.05 -5.92
C VAL A 230 -14.33 9.52 -6.64
N MET A 231 -15.51 9.88 -6.16
CA MET A 231 -16.78 9.45 -6.75
C MET A 231 -16.98 10.00 -8.17
N THR A 232 -16.54 11.23 -8.45
CA THR A 232 -16.56 11.80 -9.80
C THR A 232 -15.69 10.99 -10.75
N PHE A 233 -14.50 10.57 -10.31
CA PHE A 233 -13.64 9.71 -11.12
C PHE A 233 -14.28 8.34 -11.37
N CYS A 234 -14.78 7.66 -10.33
CA CYS A 234 -15.45 6.36 -10.49
C CYS A 234 -16.67 6.44 -11.43
N ALA A 235 -17.52 7.46 -11.28
CA ALA A 235 -18.68 7.69 -12.14
C ALA A 235 -18.24 7.92 -13.60
N ARG A 236 -17.16 8.67 -13.83
CA ARG A 236 -16.63 8.94 -15.16
C ARG A 236 -16.14 7.68 -15.86
N ILE A 237 -15.38 6.81 -15.17
CA ILE A 237 -14.92 5.53 -15.71
C ILE A 237 -16.14 4.69 -16.14
N LYS A 238 -17.16 4.60 -15.28
CA LYS A 238 -18.39 3.85 -15.58
C LYS A 238 -19.18 4.42 -16.75
N GLN A 239 -19.28 5.75 -16.83
CA GLN A 239 -20.00 6.43 -17.92
C GLN A 239 -19.29 6.27 -19.27
N LYS A 240 -17.97 6.44 -19.31
CA LYS A 240 -17.21 6.42 -20.57
C LYS A 240 -16.85 5.01 -21.04
N THR A 241 -16.71 4.07 -20.11
CA THR A 241 -16.19 2.73 -20.40
C THR A 241 -16.91 1.63 -19.61
N PRO A 242 -18.24 1.44 -19.81
CA PRO A 242 -19.00 0.39 -19.13
C PRO A 242 -18.41 -1.01 -19.37
N GLN A 243 -17.76 -1.23 -20.52
CA GLN A 243 -17.11 -2.50 -20.87
C GLN A 243 -16.00 -2.91 -19.88
N LEU A 244 -15.33 -1.96 -19.20
CA LEU A 244 -14.32 -2.30 -18.19
C LEU A 244 -14.93 -3.02 -16.98
N PHE A 245 -16.22 -2.76 -16.70
CA PHE A 245 -16.98 -3.37 -15.62
C PHE A 245 -17.68 -4.64 -16.09
N GLU A 246 -18.31 -4.61 -17.27
CA GLU A 246 -18.98 -5.77 -17.88
C GLU A 246 -18.00 -6.93 -18.11
N GLN A 247 -16.73 -6.62 -18.40
CA GLN A 247 -15.68 -7.62 -18.60
C GLN A 247 -14.87 -7.94 -17.34
N ASN A 248 -15.31 -7.43 -16.17
CA ASN A 248 -14.68 -7.63 -14.87
C ASN A 248 -13.21 -7.19 -14.80
N CYS A 249 -12.78 -6.22 -15.61
CA CYS A 249 -11.42 -5.70 -15.54
C CYS A 249 -11.24 -4.80 -14.31
N ILE A 250 -12.13 -3.83 -14.10
CA ILE A 250 -12.16 -3.06 -12.85
C ILE A 250 -13.04 -3.79 -11.84
N ILE A 251 -12.46 -4.14 -10.69
CA ILE A 251 -13.12 -4.97 -9.67
C ILE A 251 -13.47 -4.22 -8.39
N GLY A 252 -12.87 -3.06 -8.11
CA GLY A 252 -13.19 -2.34 -6.89
C GLY A 252 -12.42 -1.04 -6.63
N LEU A 253 -12.72 -0.47 -5.47
CA LEU A 253 -12.22 0.81 -4.98
C LEU A 253 -11.89 0.72 -3.49
N GLU A 254 -10.72 1.20 -3.09
CA GLU A 254 -10.29 1.31 -1.70
C GLU A 254 -10.77 2.61 -1.04
N SER A 255 -10.95 2.59 0.28
CA SER A 255 -11.59 3.70 1.01
C SER A 255 -10.70 4.93 1.16
N ILE A 256 -9.43 4.72 1.51
CA ILE A 256 -8.36 5.73 1.67
C ILE A 256 -7.10 5.01 2.14
N ASN A 257 -5.95 5.32 1.53
CA ASN A 257 -4.68 4.74 1.96
C ASN A 257 -4.29 5.14 3.39
N GLU A 258 -3.93 4.16 4.22
CA GLU A 258 -3.32 4.29 5.56
C GLU A 258 -3.84 5.48 6.41
N PRO A 259 -5.13 5.51 6.78
CA PRO A 259 -5.68 6.64 7.53
C PRO A 259 -5.01 6.80 8.90
N ASN A 260 -4.74 8.03 9.31
CA ASN A 260 -4.08 8.37 10.56
C ASN A 260 -4.98 9.19 11.50
N ARG A 261 -4.83 9.01 12.81
CA ARG A 261 -5.65 9.67 13.85
C ARG A 261 -5.21 11.09 14.19
N GLY A 262 -4.11 11.59 13.63
CA GLY A 262 -3.58 12.91 13.97
C GLY A 262 -3.21 13.02 15.46
N PHE A 263 -3.73 14.03 16.15
CA PHE A 263 -3.53 14.25 17.59
C PHE A 263 -4.45 13.40 18.47
N LEU A 264 -5.47 12.73 17.90
CA LEU A 264 -6.50 12.06 18.69
C LEU A 264 -5.89 10.98 19.59
N GLY A 265 -6.15 11.09 20.89
CA GLY A 265 -5.61 10.22 21.93
C GLY A 265 -4.24 10.61 22.47
N ASP A 266 -3.66 11.75 22.06
CA ASP A 266 -2.48 12.30 22.72
C ASP A 266 -2.84 12.75 24.15
N LYS A 267 -2.25 12.05 25.13
CA LYS A 267 -2.54 12.23 26.56
C LYS A 267 -1.95 13.50 27.16
N ASN A 268 -0.84 13.97 26.59
CA ASN A 268 -0.16 15.17 27.04
C ASN A 268 0.69 15.78 25.91
N LEU A 269 0.25 16.92 25.39
CA LEU A 269 0.90 17.66 24.31
C LEU A 269 2.27 18.22 24.68
N GLY A 270 2.59 18.33 25.98
CA GLY A 270 3.87 18.84 26.47
C GLY A 270 5.00 17.80 26.49
N VAL A 271 4.73 16.54 26.12
CA VAL A 271 5.72 15.45 26.13
C VAL A 271 5.65 14.63 24.85
N ILE A 272 6.77 13.97 24.50
CA ILE A 272 6.79 13.03 23.38
C ILE A 272 6.14 11.72 23.87
N SER A 273 5.03 11.31 23.23
CA SER A 273 4.33 10.07 23.59
C SER A 273 5.26 8.85 23.59
N THR A 274 5.05 7.95 24.56
CA THR A 274 5.73 6.65 24.62
C THR A 274 5.23 5.70 23.55
N GLU A 275 4.02 5.93 23.01
CA GLU A 275 3.43 5.14 21.91
C GLU A 275 4.03 5.50 20.53
N ARG A 276 4.76 6.63 20.44
CA ARG A 276 5.46 7.04 19.22
C ARG A 276 6.71 6.18 19.03
N ASN A 277 6.58 5.11 18.26
CA ASN A 277 7.67 4.15 18.02
C ASN A 277 8.74 4.66 17.03
N LEU A 278 8.41 5.62 16.17
CA LEU A 278 9.35 6.24 15.22
C LEU A 278 9.75 7.65 15.66
N LYS A 279 11.05 7.83 15.95
CA LYS A 279 11.67 9.13 16.27
C LYS A 279 13.02 9.21 15.55
N ARG A 280 13.21 10.25 14.75
CA ARG A 280 14.44 10.50 13.99
C ARG A 280 14.55 11.98 13.65
N GLY A 281 15.74 12.54 13.71
CA GLY A 281 15.96 13.99 13.59
C GLY A 281 15.28 14.75 14.72
N THR A 282 14.95 16.02 14.48
CA THR A 282 14.18 16.81 15.43
C THR A 282 12.82 16.17 15.68
N THR A 283 12.44 16.07 16.94
CA THR A 283 11.23 15.34 17.37
C THR A 283 10.47 16.24 18.35
N PRO A 284 9.68 17.21 17.86
CA PRO A 284 8.93 18.11 18.74
C PRO A 284 7.80 17.36 19.45
N THR A 285 7.44 17.83 20.65
CA THR A 285 6.14 17.53 21.26
C THR A 285 5.01 18.23 20.50
N GLY A 286 3.76 17.84 20.73
CA GLY A 286 2.61 18.52 20.12
C GLY A 286 2.62 20.02 20.42
N PHE A 287 2.85 20.40 21.67
CA PHE A 287 2.94 21.81 22.07
C PHE A 287 4.13 22.53 21.43
N GLN A 288 5.32 21.93 21.42
CA GLN A 288 6.49 22.52 20.74
C GLN A 288 6.20 22.76 19.25
N SER A 289 5.49 21.84 18.59
CA SER A 289 5.10 22.01 17.19
C SER A 289 4.15 23.20 16.99
N PHE A 290 3.23 23.45 17.92
CA PHE A 290 2.31 24.60 17.85
C PHE A 290 3.04 25.93 18.00
N VAL A 291 3.98 25.97 18.95
CA VAL A 291 4.79 27.14 19.28
C VAL A 291 5.71 27.50 18.11
N LEU A 292 6.42 26.51 17.55
CA LEU A 292 7.22 26.69 16.35
C LEU A 292 6.37 27.16 15.17
N GLY A 293 5.15 26.63 15.01
CA GLY A 293 4.23 27.02 13.96
C GLY A 293 3.80 28.48 13.99
N GLU A 294 3.76 29.13 15.17
CA GLU A 294 3.53 30.58 15.31
C GLU A 294 4.83 31.40 15.33
N GLY A 295 5.97 30.80 15.03
CA GLY A 295 7.24 31.50 14.83
C GLY A 295 8.09 31.68 16.09
N PHE A 296 7.75 31.01 17.19
CA PHE A 296 8.50 31.08 18.43
C PHE A 296 9.64 30.05 18.47
N ALA A 297 10.84 30.53 18.80
CA ALA A 297 12.01 29.71 19.01
C ALA A 297 11.79 28.63 20.08
N THR A 298 12.16 27.39 19.80
CA THR A 298 11.92 26.26 20.70
C THR A 298 13.09 25.28 20.72
N LEU A 299 13.47 24.83 21.92
CA LEU A 299 14.44 23.76 22.10
C LEU A 299 13.76 22.40 21.90
N VAL A 300 14.15 21.67 20.87
CA VAL A 300 13.54 20.39 20.45
C VAL A 300 14.53 19.25 20.65
N ASP A 301 14.04 18.09 21.09
CA ASP A 301 14.87 16.90 21.21
C ASP A 301 15.23 16.33 19.83
N GLU A 302 16.48 15.87 19.68
CA GLU A 302 16.95 15.22 18.46
C GLU A 302 17.19 13.73 18.72
N TYR A 303 16.67 12.89 17.83
CA TYR A 303 16.72 11.43 17.93
C TYR A 303 17.43 10.80 16.74
N ASP A 304 18.01 9.64 16.96
CA ASP A 304 18.53 8.76 15.92
C ASP A 304 18.13 7.30 16.23
N ILE A 305 18.13 6.46 15.20
CA ILE A 305 17.71 5.06 15.31
C ILE A 305 18.92 4.20 15.63
N THR A 306 18.87 3.50 16.77
CA THR A 306 19.89 2.52 17.17
C THR A 306 19.32 1.11 17.07
N ILE A 307 20.17 0.08 17.24
CA ILE A 307 19.72 -1.32 17.26
C ILE A 307 18.68 -1.63 18.37
N PHE A 308 18.58 -0.79 19.40
CA PHE A 308 17.59 -0.91 20.48
C PHE A 308 16.37 0.01 20.27
N GLY A 309 16.24 0.62 19.09
CA GLY A 309 15.20 1.59 18.75
C GLY A 309 15.69 3.04 18.85
N PRO A 310 14.76 4.01 18.82
CA PRO A 310 15.11 5.43 18.85
C PRO A 310 15.79 5.85 20.16
N ALA A 311 16.91 6.55 20.04
CA ALA A 311 17.65 7.10 21.17
C ALA A 311 17.84 8.61 20.99
N LYS A 312 17.65 9.37 22.07
CA LYS A 312 17.92 10.81 22.09
C LYS A 312 19.43 11.03 21.93
N LYS A 313 19.82 11.79 20.90
CA LYS A 313 21.21 12.16 20.61
C LYS A 313 21.57 13.54 21.15
N GLY A 314 20.60 14.43 21.28
CA GLY A 314 20.82 15.78 21.77
C GLY A 314 19.56 16.61 21.79
N THR A 315 19.75 17.92 21.80
CA THR A 315 18.70 18.93 21.68
C THR A 315 19.16 19.98 20.68
N LYS A 316 18.24 20.44 19.83
CA LYS A 316 18.49 21.47 18.82
C LYS A 316 17.56 22.66 19.08
N GLN A 317 18.15 23.85 19.12
CA GLN A 317 17.37 25.08 19.10
C GLN A 317 16.85 25.31 17.68
N VAL A 318 15.53 25.29 17.49
CA VAL A 318 14.89 25.61 16.22
C VAL A 318 14.41 27.05 16.26
N GLU A 319 14.84 27.85 15.30
CA GLU A 319 14.63 29.29 15.22
C GLU A 319 13.83 29.61 13.95
N PRO A 320 12.50 29.81 14.05
CA PRO A 320 11.69 30.20 12.89
C PRO A 320 11.94 31.63 12.40
N GLU A 321 12.77 32.41 13.09
CA GLU A 321 13.07 33.82 12.76
C GLU A 321 11.82 34.71 12.68
N GLY A 322 10.80 34.43 13.51
CA GLY A 322 9.53 35.15 13.53
C GLY A 322 8.60 34.83 12.36
N LYS A 323 8.97 33.89 11.48
CA LYS A 323 8.10 33.41 10.40
C LYS A 323 7.03 32.47 10.98
N SER A 324 5.79 32.67 10.57
CA SER A 324 4.64 31.87 11.02
C SER A 324 4.13 31.01 9.88
N CYS A 325 3.85 29.74 10.15
CA CYS A 325 3.22 28.84 9.18
C CYS A 325 1.71 29.05 9.06
N TRP A 326 1.15 30.13 9.59
CA TRP A 326 -0.28 30.48 9.49
C TRP A 326 -0.45 31.70 8.59
N LEU A 327 -1.41 31.64 7.66
CA LEU A 327 -1.68 32.74 6.72
C LEU A 327 -2.01 34.02 7.48
N SER A 328 -1.32 35.12 7.12
CA SER A 328 -1.69 36.45 7.61
C SER A 328 -3.09 36.83 7.13
N GLN A 329 -3.70 37.87 7.70
CA GLN A 329 -5.01 38.33 7.22
C GLN A 329 -4.98 38.66 5.72
N ASN A 330 -3.94 39.35 5.25
CA ASN A 330 -3.80 39.71 3.84
C ASN A 330 -3.67 38.49 2.94
N ASP A 331 -2.76 37.56 3.27
CA ASP A 331 -2.57 36.34 2.46
C ASP A 331 -3.85 35.50 2.45
N ARG A 332 -4.55 35.45 3.58
CA ARG A 332 -5.79 34.70 3.73
C ARG A 332 -6.92 35.32 2.90
N ASP A 333 -7.05 36.64 2.87
CA ASP A 333 -8.08 37.32 2.07
C ASP A 333 -7.89 37.05 0.57
N GLU A 334 -6.63 37.03 0.10
CA GLU A 334 -6.30 36.68 -1.30
C GLU A 334 -6.67 35.22 -1.62
N ILE A 335 -6.27 34.29 -0.76
CA ILE A 335 -6.54 32.86 -0.91
C ILE A 335 -8.04 32.53 -0.80
N ASP A 336 -8.73 33.13 0.17
CA ASP A 336 -10.15 32.93 0.38
C ASP A 336 -10.95 33.51 -0.80
N SER A 337 -10.50 34.64 -1.37
CA SER A 337 -11.08 35.19 -2.61
C SER A 337 -10.86 34.26 -3.80
N LEU A 338 -9.68 33.65 -3.93
CA LEU A 338 -9.35 32.72 -5.01
C LEU A 338 -10.25 31.48 -5.00
N TYR A 339 -10.49 30.89 -3.82
CA TYR A 339 -11.27 29.65 -3.68
C TYR A 339 -12.74 29.86 -3.28
N GLY A 340 -13.20 31.11 -3.19
CA GLY A 340 -14.57 31.44 -2.80
C GLY A 340 -14.91 31.00 -1.37
N TRP A 341 -13.97 31.14 -0.44
CA TRP A 341 -14.15 30.82 0.97
C TRP A 341 -14.60 32.02 1.77
N ASN A 342 -15.61 31.81 2.60
CA ASN A 342 -15.99 32.69 3.68
C ASN A 342 -15.83 31.93 4.98
N ARG A 343 -14.96 32.41 5.86
CA ARG A 343 -14.64 31.72 7.09
C ARG A 343 -15.38 32.32 8.27
N ASP A 344 -15.67 31.49 9.26
CA ASP A 344 -16.31 31.97 10.49
C ASP A 344 -15.50 33.14 11.09
N ALA A 345 -16.20 34.18 11.56
CA ALA A 345 -15.56 35.36 12.13
C ALA A 345 -14.70 35.03 13.37
N ASN A 346 -14.99 33.92 14.06
CA ASN A 346 -14.18 33.45 15.17
C ASN A 346 -12.90 32.73 14.72
N TRP A 347 -12.77 32.34 13.44
CA TRP A 347 -11.53 31.75 12.93
C TRP A 347 -10.52 32.84 12.60
N ILE A 348 -9.71 33.22 13.57
CA ILE A 348 -8.74 34.32 13.45
C ILE A 348 -7.57 33.97 12.51
N ALA A 349 -7.19 34.88 11.62
CA ALA A 349 -6.05 34.73 10.72
C ALA A 349 -4.71 34.89 11.47
N GLY A 350 -3.64 34.30 10.95
CA GLY A 350 -2.29 34.37 11.51
C GLY A 350 -2.11 33.65 12.85
N GLN A 351 -3.13 32.91 13.30
CA GLN A 351 -3.17 32.23 14.59
C GLN A 351 -3.26 30.72 14.41
N CYS A 352 -2.52 29.97 15.23
CA CYS A 352 -2.65 28.53 15.34
C CYS A 352 -4.06 28.14 15.73
N ILE A 353 -4.65 27.21 14.97
CA ILE A 353 -6.01 26.74 15.25
C ILE A 353 -6.14 26.13 16.65
N TRP A 354 -5.07 25.56 17.21
CA TRP A 354 -5.10 25.02 18.57
C TRP A 354 -5.03 26.13 19.62
N ARG A 355 -4.34 27.25 19.35
CA ARG A 355 -4.42 28.46 20.19
C ARG A 355 -5.82 29.08 20.13
N LEU A 356 -6.42 29.11 18.94
CA LEU A 356 -7.79 29.56 18.72
C LEU A 356 -8.82 28.79 19.58
N HIS A 357 -8.57 27.50 19.85
CA HIS A 357 -9.39 26.65 20.71
C HIS A 357 -8.96 26.64 22.20
N GLY A 358 -8.01 27.52 22.56
CA GLY A 358 -7.52 27.68 23.93
C GLY A 358 -6.75 26.46 24.44
N VAL A 359 -6.09 25.71 23.55
CA VAL A 359 -5.19 24.61 23.93
C VAL A 359 -3.93 25.17 24.57
N TRP A 360 -3.46 26.31 24.08
CA TRP A 360 -2.32 27.05 24.60
C TRP A 360 -2.58 28.55 24.43
N GLU A 361 -1.73 29.40 25.01
CA GLU A 361 -1.80 30.86 24.90
C GLU A 361 -0.41 31.50 24.91
N ILE A 362 -0.36 32.79 24.61
CA ILE A 362 0.82 33.63 24.83
C ILE A 362 0.58 34.39 26.13
N SER A 363 1.44 34.15 27.14
CA SER A 363 1.36 34.78 28.45
C SER A 363 1.38 36.30 28.32
N SER A 364 0.36 36.97 28.88
CA SER A 364 0.29 38.43 28.89
C SER A 364 1.35 39.07 29.79
N LYS A 365 2.04 38.29 30.63
CA LYS A 365 3.05 38.79 31.60
C LYS A 365 4.42 38.99 30.95
N ASP A 366 4.83 38.05 30.11
CA ASP A 366 6.19 37.96 29.57
C ASP A 366 6.25 37.59 28.09
N GLY A 367 5.11 37.42 27.42
CA GLY A 367 5.04 37.05 26.01
C GLY A 367 5.42 35.59 25.73
N SER A 368 5.56 34.76 26.78
CA SER A 368 5.99 33.36 26.62
C SER A 368 4.82 32.43 26.23
N PRO A 369 5.03 31.46 25.33
CA PRO A 369 4.04 30.43 25.03
C PRO A 369 3.77 29.53 26.25
N THR A 370 2.51 29.35 26.61
CA THR A 370 2.08 28.51 27.75
C THR A 370 1.02 27.50 27.34
N LEU A 371 1.24 26.22 27.65
CA LEU A 371 0.27 25.14 27.42
C LEU A 371 -0.83 25.20 28.48
N ILE A 372 -2.09 25.26 28.05
CA ILE A 372 -3.27 25.41 28.93
C ILE A 372 -4.04 24.09 29.09
N LYS A 373 -4.23 23.35 27.99
CA LYS A 373 -4.94 22.07 27.97
C LYS A 373 -4.03 20.99 27.41
N SER A 374 -3.18 20.42 28.26
CA SER A 374 -2.21 19.40 27.85
C SER A 374 -2.87 18.13 27.30
N ASP A 375 -4.05 17.78 27.79
CA ASP A 375 -4.82 16.58 27.45
C ASP A 375 -5.96 16.88 26.46
N TYR A 376 -5.86 17.97 25.68
CA TYR A 376 -6.96 18.44 24.82
C TYR A 376 -7.50 17.34 23.90
N PHE A 377 -6.66 16.45 23.39
CA PHE A 377 -7.06 15.36 22.48
C PHE A 377 -7.21 14.00 23.17
N ALA A 378 -7.09 13.92 24.49
CA ALA A 378 -7.13 12.67 25.23
C ALA A 378 -8.56 12.13 25.46
N PHE A 379 -9.56 13.01 25.41
CA PHE A 379 -10.95 12.67 25.73
C PHE A 379 -11.96 13.31 24.79
N THR A 380 -13.11 12.65 24.62
CA THR A 380 -14.24 13.14 23.85
C THR A 380 -14.77 14.48 24.36
N LYS A 381 -15.33 15.30 23.45
CA LYS A 381 -15.96 16.61 23.75
C LYS A 381 -17.48 16.57 23.84
N ASP A 382 -18.06 15.38 23.78
CA ASP A 382 -19.49 15.10 23.93
C ASP A 382 -20.02 15.16 25.38
N GLY A 383 -19.17 15.59 26.33
CA GLY A 383 -19.49 15.65 27.76
C GLY A 383 -19.41 14.30 28.49
N LYS A 384 -19.15 13.19 27.79
CA LYS A 384 -19.00 11.86 28.40
C LYS A 384 -17.56 11.56 28.83
N ASN A 385 -16.57 12.36 28.39
CA ASN A 385 -15.15 12.23 28.72
C ASN A 385 -14.60 10.81 28.50
N ARG A 386 -14.94 10.18 27.37
CA ARG A 386 -14.42 8.87 27.01
C ARG A 386 -12.98 9.02 26.54
N GLU A 387 -12.09 8.13 26.97
CA GLU A 387 -10.69 8.13 26.52
C GLU A 387 -10.62 7.88 25.01
N LEU A 388 -9.86 8.71 24.31
CA LEU A 388 -9.55 8.55 22.90
C LEU A 388 -8.30 7.68 22.75
N ASN A 389 -8.43 6.62 21.98
CA ASN A 389 -7.35 5.72 21.58
C ASN A 389 -7.60 5.21 20.16
N HIS A 390 -6.73 4.36 19.63
CA HIS A 390 -6.91 3.79 18.27
C HIS A 390 -8.23 3.06 18.12
N GLU A 391 -8.66 2.28 19.11
CA GLU A 391 -9.93 1.55 19.05
C GLU A 391 -11.12 2.52 18.94
N TYR A 392 -11.14 3.59 19.75
CA TYR A 392 -12.18 4.61 19.68
C TYR A 392 -12.20 5.29 18.32
N PHE A 393 -11.04 5.77 17.86
CA PHE A 393 -10.88 6.43 16.55
C PHE A 393 -11.41 5.57 15.42
N ILE A 394 -11.01 4.29 15.39
CA ILE A 394 -11.42 3.34 14.35
C ILE A 394 -12.94 3.17 14.37
N ASN A 395 -13.52 2.89 15.54
CA ASN A 395 -14.94 2.52 15.66
C ASN A 395 -15.92 3.71 15.63
N HIS A 396 -15.43 4.95 15.65
CA HIS A 396 -16.27 6.15 15.62
C HIS A 396 -15.84 7.07 14.46
N HIS A 397 -14.75 7.82 14.61
CA HIS A 397 -14.33 8.82 13.62
C HIS A 397 -14.06 8.24 12.23
N PHE A 398 -13.32 7.14 12.14
CA PHE A 398 -13.03 6.49 10.86
C PHE A 398 -14.28 5.80 10.28
N ILE A 399 -15.07 5.08 11.09
CA ILE A 399 -16.31 4.45 10.60
C ILE A 399 -17.34 5.49 10.15
N ASP A 400 -17.42 6.67 10.77
CA ASP A 400 -18.32 7.73 10.33
C ASP A 400 -17.92 8.27 8.94
N TYR A 401 -16.62 8.47 8.71
CA TYR A 401 -16.08 8.75 7.38
C TYR A 401 -16.40 7.61 6.39
N TYR A 402 -16.11 6.36 6.77
CA TYR A 402 -16.29 5.20 5.91
C TYR A 402 -17.76 5.00 5.53
N ARG A 403 -18.70 5.24 6.43
CA ARG A 403 -20.14 5.19 6.13
C ARG A 403 -20.51 6.17 5.02
N LYS A 404 -20.05 7.41 5.12
CA LYS A 404 -20.28 8.44 4.09
C LYS A 404 -19.66 8.03 2.76
N TYR A 405 -18.45 7.48 2.77
CA TYR A 405 -17.77 6.98 1.58
C TYR A 405 -18.52 5.79 0.94
N TYR A 406 -18.89 4.81 1.76
CA TYR A 406 -19.63 3.60 1.39
C TYR A 406 -20.96 3.94 0.72
N GLU A 407 -21.78 4.80 1.34
CA GLU A 407 -23.08 5.20 0.80
C GLU A 407 -22.94 5.90 -0.55
N ARG A 408 -21.95 6.79 -0.70
CA ARG A 408 -21.71 7.53 -1.95
C ARG A 408 -21.19 6.61 -3.05
N PHE A 409 -20.35 5.63 -2.71
CA PHE A 409 -19.89 4.63 -3.67
C PHE A 409 -21.01 3.70 -4.11
N ARG A 410 -21.86 3.23 -3.19
CA ARG A 410 -23.00 2.36 -3.50
C ARG A 410 -24.11 3.05 -4.29
N ALA A 411 -24.22 4.37 -4.18
CA ALA A 411 -25.06 5.15 -5.09
C ALA A 411 -24.58 5.08 -6.56
N ILE A 412 -23.29 4.81 -6.81
CA ILE A 412 -22.73 4.66 -8.16
C ILE A 412 -22.76 3.19 -8.60
N ASP A 413 -22.36 2.26 -7.73
CA ASP A 413 -22.23 0.85 -8.07
C ASP A 413 -22.44 -0.12 -6.89
N ASN A 414 -23.37 -1.08 -7.07
CA ASN A 414 -23.71 -2.11 -6.07
C ASN A 414 -22.99 -3.46 -6.29
N ASN A 415 -22.17 -3.58 -7.34
CA ASN A 415 -21.53 -4.82 -7.75
C ASN A 415 -20.02 -4.83 -7.53
N LEU A 416 -19.35 -3.69 -7.52
CA LEU A 416 -17.91 -3.60 -7.31
C LEU A 416 -17.54 -3.87 -5.85
N LEU A 417 -16.33 -4.37 -5.66
CA LEU A 417 -15.75 -4.55 -4.34
C LEU A 417 -15.42 -3.18 -3.74
N ILE A 418 -15.72 -3.01 -2.45
CA ILE A 418 -15.20 -1.89 -1.65
C ILE A 418 -14.15 -2.42 -0.68
N PHE A 419 -12.94 -1.88 -0.76
CA PHE A 419 -11.84 -2.27 0.11
C PHE A 419 -11.83 -1.33 1.33
N LEU A 420 -12.20 -1.87 2.49
CA LEU A 420 -12.19 -1.22 3.79
C LEU A 420 -10.76 -1.23 4.34
N GLN A 421 -10.08 -0.08 4.31
CA GLN A 421 -8.72 0.07 4.83
C GLN A 421 -8.71 0.93 6.10
N PRO A 422 -8.78 0.32 7.30
CA PRO A 422 -8.55 1.04 8.55
C PRO A 422 -7.03 1.29 8.77
N PRO A 423 -6.65 2.00 9.85
CA PRO A 423 -5.25 2.25 10.18
C PRO A 423 -4.42 0.96 10.26
N VAL A 424 -3.19 1.02 9.73
CA VAL A 424 -2.31 -0.12 9.58
C VAL A 424 -1.93 -0.75 10.93
N PHE A 425 -1.80 -2.07 10.93
CA PHE A 425 -1.54 -2.90 12.11
C PHE A 425 -2.55 -2.71 13.26
N GLN A 426 -3.70 -2.03 13.09
CA GLN A 426 -4.73 -1.90 14.14
C GLN A 426 -5.77 -3.03 14.06
N PRO A 427 -6.53 -3.31 15.13
CA PRO A 427 -7.55 -4.36 15.08
C PRO A 427 -8.67 -3.92 14.13
N PRO A 428 -9.36 -4.85 13.45
CA PRO A 428 -10.49 -4.51 12.60
C PRO A 428 -11.57 -3.72 13.36
N PRO A 429 -12.32 -2.83 12.69
CA PRO A 429 -13.48 -2.20 13.30
C PRO A 429 -14.53 -3.24 13.69
N LYS A 430 -15.37 -2.92 14.67
CA LYS A 430 -16.45 -3.77 15.16
C LYS A 430 -17.69 -3.52 14.31
N LEU A 431 -17.72 -4.09 13.10
CA LEU A 431 -18.83 -3.97 12.15
C LEU A 431 -19.58 -5.27 11.89
N LYS A 432 -19.40 -6.31 12.71
CA LYS A 432 -20.16 -7.55 12.56
C LYS A 432 -21.66 -7.25 12.48
N ASP A 433 -22.32 -7.84 11.48
CA ASP A 433 -23.75 -7.66 11.20
C ASP A 433 -24.17 -6.21 10.83
N SER A 434 -23.21 -5.33 10.53
CA SER A 434 -23.48 -3.97 10.05
C SER A 434 -23.90 -3.97 8.58
N GLU A 435 -24.79 -3.04 8.21
CA GLU A 435 -25.17 -2.76 6.81
C GLU A 435 -24.00 -2.28 5.94
N LEU A 436 -22.89 -1.85 6.54
CA LEU A 436 -21.65 -1.49 5.85
C LEU A 436 -20.90 -2.71 5.29
N LEU A 437 -21.34 -3.93 5.62
CA LEU A 437 -20.81 -5.19 5.12
C LEU A 437 -21.87 -5.88 4.23
N ASP A 438 -21.82 -5.61 2.92
CA ASP A 438 -22.89 -5.97 1.98
C ASP A 438 -22.59 -7.21 1.12
N GLY A 439 -21.66 -8.05 1.54
CA GLY A 439 -21.18 -9.18 0.75
C GLY A 439 -20.33 -8.78 -0.47
N ARG A 440 -20.03 -7.48 -0.64
CA ARG A 440 -19.06 -6.93 -1.60
C ARG A 440 -17.99 -6.08 -0.91
N THR A 441 -17.87 -6.19 0.42
CA THR A 441 -16.82 -5.55 1.22
C THR A 441 -15.62 -6.49 1.39
N VAL A 442 -14.42 -5.96 1.20
CA VAL A 442 -13.13 -6.65 1.39
C VAL A 442 -12.35 -5.89 2.45
N TYR A 443 -11.71 -6.60 3.37
CA TYR A 443 -10.79 -5.96 4.31
C TYR A 443 -9.40 -5.78 3.67
N ALA A 444 -8.92 -4.54 3.61
CA ALA A 444 -7.60 -4.21 3.11
C ALA A 444 -6.57 -4.16 4.24
N CYS A 445 -5.60 -5.07 4.18
CA CYS A 445 -4.48 -5.16 5.10
C CYS A 445 -3.20 -4.62 4.50
N HIS A 446 -2.40 -3.95 5.32
CA HIS A 446 -1.00 -3.64 5.01
C HIS A 446 -0.08 -4.40 5.97
N PHE A 447 1.09 -4.84 5.49
CA PHE A 447 2.11 -5.45 6.33
C PHE A 447 3.54 -5.14 5.87
N TYR A 448 4.38 -4.75 6.83
CA TYR A 448 5.81 -4.59 6.63
C TYR A 448 6.56 -5.18 7.82
N ASP A 449 7.62 -5.95 7.55
CA ASP A 449 8.48 -6.48 8.62
C ASP A 449 9.29 -5.35 9.27
N GLY A 450 9.04 -5.10 10.55
CA GLY A 450 9.52 -3.91 11.26
C GLY A 450 11.05 -3.83 11.35
N LEU A 451 11.74 -4.95 11.57
CA LEU A 451 13.21 -4.94 11.61
C LEU A 451 13.79 -4.66 10.23
N SER A 452 13.28 -5.35 9.21
CA SER A 452 13.78 -5.22 7.84
C SER A 452 13.51 -3.84 7.26
N LEU A 453 12.32 -3.27 7.52
CA LEU A 453 11.97 -1.91 7.10
C LEU A 453 12.83 -0.86 7.82
N MET A 454 12.93 -0.94 9.15
CA MET A 454 13.57 0.11 9.95
C MET A 454 15.08 0.17 9.73
N PHE A 455 15.74 -0.97 9.56
CA PHE A 455 17.20 -1.06 9.37
C PHE A 455 17.62 -1.25 7.93
N LYS A 456 16.68 -1.49 6.99
CA LYS A 456 16.99 -1.80 5.58
C LYS A 456 18.02 -2.94 5.50
N THR A 457 17.70 -4.08 6.07
CA THR A 457 18.57 -5.28 6.11
C THR A 457 17.74 -6.52 6.29
N TRP A 458 18.24 -7.68 5.85
CA TRP A 458 17.64 -8.97 6.17
C TRP A 458 18.57 -9.81 7.04
N ASN A 459 18.18 -10.01 8.31
CA ASN A 459 18.98 -10.78 9.25
C ASN A 459 18.47 -12.23 9.38
N ARG A 460 19.19 -13.16 8.75
CA ARG A 460 18.86 -14.60 8.78
C ARG A 460 19.00 -15.25 10.16
N LYS A 461 19.71 -14.61 11.09
CA LYS A 461 19.96 -15.16 12.44
C LYS A 461 18.85 -14.80 13.41
N PHE A 462 18.30 -13.60 13.31
CA PHE A 462 17.21 -13.17 14.17
C PHE A 462 16.31 -12.13 13.51
N ASN A 463 15.03 -12.13 13.88
CA ASN A 463 14.07 -11.09 13.56
C ASN A 463 13.12 -10.88 14.75
N VAL A 464 12.01 -10.15 14.60
CA VAL A 464 11.02 -9.86 15.64
C VAL A 464 9.59 -10.19 15.21
N ASP A 465 8.72 -10.47 16.19
CA ASP A 465 7.26 -10.44 16.00
C ASP A 465 6.78 -8.98 15.92
N THR A 466 6.82 -8.42 14.70
CA THR A 466 6.44 -7.02 14.41
C THR A 466 5.03 -6.72 14.86
N LEU A 467 4.05 -7.56 14.48
CA LEU A 467 2.66 -7.40 14.88
C LEU A 467 2.53 -7.43 16.40
N GLY A 468 3.21 -8.36 17.07
CA GLY A 468 3.21 -8.45 18.52
C GLY A 468 3.80 -7.22 19.23
N ILE A 469 4.86 -6.62 18.69
CA ILE A 469 5.41 -5.34 19.20
C ILE A 469 4.37 -4.22 19.04
N VAL A 470 3.84 -4.04 17.84
CA VAL A 470 2.88 -2.96 17.54
C VAL A 470 1.59 -3.11 18.36
N ARG A 471 1.20 -4.35 18.66
CA ARG A 471 0.07 -4.71 19.53
C ARG A 471 0.37 -4.64 21.03
N GLY A 472 1.57 -4.26 21.44
CA GLY A 472 1.94 -4.16 22.86
C GLY A 472 1.95 -5.49 23.62
N ARG A 473 2.16 -6.62 22.93
CA ARG A 473 2.16 -7.97 23.56
C ARG A 473 3.33 -8.20 24.49
N TYR A 474 4.40 -7.41 24.35
CA TYR A 474 5.65 -7.59 25.07
C TYR A 474 5.90 -6.44 26.04
N LEU A 475 6.18 -6.75 27.30
CA LEU A 475 6.63 -5.75 28.29
C LEU A 475 7.96 -5.09 27.90
N ASN A 476 8.79 -5.80 27.13
CA ASN A 476 10.02 -5.30 26.55
C ASN A 476 10.17 -5.89 25.13
N PRO A 477 10.44 -5.08 24.09
CA PRO A 477 10.61 -5.55 22.71
C PRO A 477 11.62 -6.70 22.54
N VAL A 478 12.60 -6.87 23.44
CA VAL A 478 13.55 -7.99 23.38
C VAL A 478 12.87 -9.36 23.43
N PHE A 479 11.69 -9.47 24.05
CA PHE A 479 10.93 -10.73 24.13
C PHE A 479 10.21 -11.10 22.82
N SER A 480 10.19 -10.20 21.84
CA SER A 480 9.66 -10.47 20.51
C SER A 480 10.65 -11.18 19.58
N VAL A 481 11.91 -11.34 20.00
CA VAL A 481 13.00 -11.85 19.16
C VAL A 481 12.78 -13.32 18.78
N VAL A 482 12.90 -13.58 17.48
CA VAL A 482 12.79 -14.91 16.87
C VAL A 482 14.14 -15.30 16.31
N LEU A 483 14.68 -16.45 16.73
CA LEU A 483 16.02 -16.91 16.35
C LEU A 483 15.98 -17.99 15.27
N GLY A 484 16.72 -17.75 14.18
CA GLY A 484 16.90 -18.65 13.05
C GLY A 484 15.86 -18.46 11.93
N GLU A 485 16.33 -18.43 10.69
CA GLU A 485 15.55 -18.13 9.48
C GLU A 485 14.27 -18.95 9.35
N GLN A 486 14.31 -20.27 9.61
CA GLN A 486 13.10 -21.11 9.59
C GLN A 486 12.03 -20.66 10.59
N LYS A 487 12.44 -20.21 11.79
CA LYS A 487 11.50 -19.69 12.79
C LYS A 487 11.01 -18.30 12.41
N ILE A 488 11.86 -17.47 11.79
CA ILE A 488 11.47 -16.16 11.26
C ILE A 488 10.37 -16.33 10.20
N ARG A 489 10.53 -17.25 9.24
CA ARG A 489 9.49 -17.59 8.25
C ARG A 489 8.17 -18.01 8.89
N LYS A 490 8.23 -18.91 9.86
CA LYS A 490 7.05 -19.36 10.62
C LYS A 490 6.42 -18.22 11.42
N CYS A 491 7.21 -17.28 11.93
CA CYS A 491 6.72 -16.09 12.62
C CYS A 491 5.96 -15.17 11.67
N LEU A 492 6.48 -14.89 10.47
CA LEU A 492 5.78 -14.10 9.44
C LEU A 492 4.44 -14.75 9.09
N ARG A 493 4.42 -16.06 8.82
CA ARG A 493 3.17 -16.80 8.55
C ARG A 493 2.17 -16.69 9.70
N ARG A 494 2.62 -16.87 10.95
CA ARG A 494 1.77 -16.71 12.14
C ARG A 494 1.16 -15.31 12.23
N GLN A 495 1.94 -14.26 11.98
CA GLN A 495 1.45 -12.87 12.01
C GLN A 495 0.39 -12.63 10.94
N LEU A 496 0.62 -13.05 9.70
CA LEU A 496 -0.36 -12.85 8.61
C LEU A 496 -1.64 -13.67 8.85
N LYS A 497 -1.48 -14.90 9.32
CA LYS A 497 -2.61 -15.76 9.72
C LYS A 497 -3.45 -15.11 10.82
N GLU A 498 -2.80 -14.58 11.85
CA GLU A 498 -3.47 -13.91 12.96
C GLU A 498 -4.28 -12.70 12.48
N MET A 499 -3.71 -11.87 11.59
CA MET A 499 -4.45 -10.76 10.97
C MET A 499 -5.68 -11.25 10.18
N LYS A 500 -5.55 -12.34 9.42
CA LYS A 500 -6.67 -12.95 8.66
C LYS A 500 -7.77 -13.47 9.60
N GLU A 501 -7.37 -14.14 10.69
CA GLU A 501 -8.30 -14.69 11.69
C GLU A 501 -9.00 -13.59 12.52
N GLU A 502 -8.31 -12.50 12.85
CA GLU A 502 -8.89 -11.31 13.50
C GLU A 502 -10.02 -10.72 12.65
N VAL A 503 -9.80 -10.54 11.34
CA VAL A 503 -10.83 -10.05 10.40
C VAL A 503 -12.00 -11.01 10.32
N LYS A 504 -11.74 -12.31 10.17
CA LYS A 504 -12.80 -13.31 10.11
C LYS A 504 -13.67 -13.30 11.37
N SER A 505 -13.07 -13.11 12.54
CA SER A 505 -13.79 -13.05 13.81
C SER A 505 -14.62 -11.77 13.95
N ALA A 506 -14.05 -10.62 13.58
CA ALA A 506 -14.65 -9.29 13.79
C ALA A 506 -15.64 -8.87 12.70
N LEU A 507 -15.47 -9.35 11.47
CA LEU A 507 -16.20 -8.86 10.29
C LEU A 507 -16.79 -9.99 9.42
N ASP A 508 -16.16 -11.16 9.41
CA ASP A 508 -16.52 -12.28 8.51
C ASP A 508 -16.58 -11.88 7.01
N ILE A 509 -15.51 -11.25 6.53
CA ILE A 509 -15.31 -10.83 5.14
C ILE A 509 -13.90 -11.25 4.66
N PRO A 510 -13.65 -11.34 3.33
CA PRO A 510 -12.33 -11.72 2.83
C PRO A 510 -11.27 -10.67 3.11
N VAL A 511 -10.02 -11.14 3.22
CA VAL A 511 -8.84 -10.31 3.44
C VAL A 511 -8.01 -10.23 2.17
N PHE A 512 -7.62 -9.02 1.81
CA PHE A 512 -6.66 -8.73 0.76
C PHE A 512 -5.52 -7.91 1.36
N PHE A 513 -4.27 -8.35 1.18
CA PHE A 513 -3.12 -7.54 1.56
C PHE A 513 -2.80 -6.57 0.43
N THR A 514 -3.47 -5.42 0.42
CA THR A 514 -3.38 -4.41 -0.64
C THR A 514 -1.99 -3.77 -0.71
N GLU A 515 -1.21 -3.92 0.36
CA GLU A 515 0.20 -3.53 0.39
C GLU A 515 1.05 -4.43 1.30
N ILE A 516 2.12 -5.00 0.74
CA ILE A 516 3.08 -5.82 1.49
C ILE A 516 4.41 -5.88 0.74
N GLY A 517 5.56 -5.85 1.42
CA GLY A 517 6.83 -5.87 0.70
C GLY A 517 8.07 -5.92 1.57
N MET A 518 9.23 -5.99 0.91
CA MET A 518 10.56 -5.92 1.50
C MET A 518 11.39 -4.87 0.75
N PRO A 519 12.24 -4.09 1.45
CA PRO A 519 13.07 -3.09 0.79
C PRO A 519 14.12 -3.76 -0.10
N PHE A 520 14.45 -3.16 -1.24
CA PHE A 520 15.54 -3.59 -2.10
C PHE A 520 16.86 -2.89 -1.77
N ASP A 521 16.82 -1.70 -1.17
CA ASP A 521 17.98 -0.91 -0.74
C ASP A 521 18.67 -1.46 0.53
N MET A 522 18.58 -2.78 0.74
CA MET A 522 19.13 -3.45 1.91
C MET A 522 20.65 -3.41 1.95
N ASP A 523 21.20 -3.49 3.16
CA ASP A 523 22.63 -3.65 3.42
C ASP A 523 23.44 -2.55 2.72
N ASP A 524 22.93 -1.31 2.80
CA ASP A 524 23.46 -0.11 2.15
C ASP A 524 23.62 -0.28 0.62
N LYS A 525 22.58 -0.81 -0.02
CA LYS A 525 22.50 -0.98 -1.49
C LYS A 525 23.55 -1.92 -2.07
N LYS A 526 24.14 -2.79 -1.25
CA LYS A 526 25.21 -3.71 -1.67
C LYS A 526 24.90 -4.50 -2.94
N ALA A 527 23.65 -4.96 -3.08
CA ALA A 527 23.19 -5.74 -4.23
C ALA A 527 23.34 -4.99 -5.57
N TYR A 528 23.31 -3.66 -5.57
CA TYR A 528 23.36 -2.84 -6.79
C TYR A 528 24.78 -2.78 -7.37
N GLU A 529 25.80 -2.97 -6.52
CA GLU A 529 27.20 -3.00 -6.92
C GLU A 529 27.65 -4.39 -7.34
N ASN A 530 27.28 -5.42 -6.56
CA ASN A 530 27.80 -6.77 -6.75
C ASN A 530 26.80 -7.74 -7.41
N LYS A 531 25.56 -7.30 -7.68
CA LYS A 531 24.45 -8.08 -8.24
C LYS A 531 24.00 -9.28 -7.40
N ASP A 532 24.41 -9.34 -6.13
CA ASP A 532 24.00 -10.38 -5.20
C ASP A 532 22.76 -9.95 -4.42
N TYR A 533 21.59 -10.38 -4.92
CA TYR A 533 20.29 -10.13 -4.29
C TYR A 533 19.92 -11.17 -3.21
N SER A 534 20.87 -11.94 -2.68
CA SER A 534 20.55 -13.05 -1.76
C SER A 534 19.85 -12.63 -0.46
N SER A 535 20.07 -11.41 0.05
CA SER A 535 19.31 -10.86 1.18
C SER A 535 17.84 -10.64 0.80
N GLN A 536 17.60 -9.98 -0.33
CA GLN A 536 16.29 -9.64 -0.85
C GLN A 536 15.50 -10.91 -1.24
N ILE A 537 16.15 -11.87 -1.90
CA ILE A 537 15.58 -13.18 -2.26
C ILE A 537 15.10 -13.91 -1.00
N SER A 538 15.95 -14.00 0.03
CA SER A 538 15.63 -14.70 1.29
C SER A 538 14.52 -14.00 2.07
N ALA A 539 14.51 -12.67 2.11
CA ALA A 539 13.44 -11.88 2.74
C ALA A 539 12.09 -12.04 2.03
N LEU A 540 12.07 -11.91 0.70
CA LEU A 540 10.86 -12.07 -0.11
C LEU A 540 10.35 -13.50 -0.11
N ASP A 541 11.23 -14.50 -0.16
CA ASP A 541 10.82 -15.91 -0.04
C ASP A 541 10.17 -16.20 1.33
N ALA A 542 10.66 -15.59 2.41
CA ALA A 542 10.05 -15.72 3.73
C ALA A 542 8.66 -15.07 3.81
N LEU A 543 8.48 -13.92 3.15
CA LEU A 543 7.20 -13.23 3.05
C LEU A 543 6.20 -13.99 2.18
N GLN A 544 6.65 -14.49 1.03
CA GLN A 544 5.83 -15.25 0.09
C GLN A 544 5.41 -16.60 0.67
N TYR A 545 6.29 -17.27 1.44
CA TYR A 545 5.93 -18.45 2.22
C TYR A 545 4.74 -18.19 3.18
N ALA A 546 4.69 -17.00 3.80
CA ALA A 546 3.58 -16.63 4.66
C ALA A 546 2.27 -16.41 3.88
N LEU A 547 2.35 -15.73 2.73
CA LEU A 547 1.21 -15.46 1.85
C LEU A 547 0.62 -16.76 1.26
N GLU A 548 1.49 -17.66 0.79
CA GLU A 548 1.15 -18.96 0.21
C GLU A 548 0.46 -19.88 1.19
N GLY A 549 1.01 -19.97 2.41
CA GLY A 549 0.50 -20.87 3.44
C GLY A 549 -0.92 -20.55 3.90
N GLU A 550 -1.38 -19.31 3.71
CA GLU A 550 -2.71 -18.85 4.16
C GLU A 550 -3.64 -18.47 2.98
N ASN A 551 -3.20 -18.72 1.74
CA ASN A 551 -3.89 -18.37 0.50
C ASN A 551 -4.33 -16.91 0.42
N ILE A 552 -3.45 -16.01 0.87
CA ILE A 552 -3.75 -14.59 0.94
C ILE A 552 -3.61 -13.98 -0.45
N SER A 553 -4.65 -13.25 -0.89
CA SER A 553 -4.54 -12.36 -2.05
C SER A 553 -3.76 -11.11 -1.69
N TYR A 554 -2.88 -10.64 -2.57
CA TYR A 554 -1.95 -9.56 -2.24
C TYR A 554 -1.54 -8.69 -3.44
N SER A 555 -1.08 -7.49 -3.11
CA SER A 555 -0.34 -6.61 -4.01
C SER A 555 0.99 -6.23 -3.38
N LEU A 556 2.11 -6.61 -4.01
CA LEU A 556 3.42 -6.22 -3.53
C LEU A 556 3.59 -4.70 -3.65
N TRP A 557 4.14 -4.05 -2.63
CA TRP A 557 4.76 -2.74 -2.79
C TRP A 557 6.19 -3.02 -3.25
N CYS A 558 6.58 -2.71 -4.50
CA CYS A 558 5.75 -2.18 -5.61
C CYS A 558 6.26 -2.63 -6.99
N TYR A 559 5.64 -2.19 -8.08
CA TYR A 559 6.26 -2.17 -9.42
C TYR A 559 6.41 -0.71 -9.85
N CYS A 560 7.64 -0.24 -9.98
CA CYS A 560 7.95 1.12 -10.38
C CYS A 560 8.77 1.18 -11.68
N SER A 561 8.13 1.68 -12.73
CA SER A 561 8.67 1.88 -14.07
C SER A 561 9.81 2.90 -14.15
N LYS A 562 9.89 3.82 -13.19
CA LYS A 562 10.98 4.81 -13.07
C LYS A 562 11.92 4.51 -11.89
N ASN A 563 11.91 3.28 -11.36
CA ASN A 563 12.84 2.92 -10.30
C ASN A 563 14.29 3.04 -10.78
N SER A 564 15.19 3.43 -9.87
CA SER A 564 16.63 3.44 -10.10
C SER A 564 17.38 3.02 -8.85
N HIS A 565 18.58 2.46 -9.00
CA HIS A 565 19.46 2.12 -7.88
C HIS A 565 19.82 3.35 -7.03
N ARG A 566 19.94 4.52 -7.68
CA ARG A 566 20.32 5.77 -7.01
C ARG A 566 19.20 6.32 -6.12
N TRP A 567 17.98 6.42 -6.65
CA TRP A 567 16.89 7.17 -6.01
C TRP A 567 15.68 6.32 -5.61
N GLY A 568 15.71 5.01 -5.88
CA GLY A 568 14.57 4.14 -5.67
C GLY A 568 13.42 4.55 -6.59
N ASP A 569 12.21 4.63 -6.04
CA ASP A 569 10.96 4.98 -6.74
C ASP A 569 10.78 6.50 -7.02
N GLN A 570 11.84 7.29 -6.83
CA GLN A 570 11.88 8.75 -7.03
C GLN A 570 11.20 9.56 -5.90
N TRP A 571 10.64 8.88 -4.89
CA TRP A 571 9.93 9.47 -3.78
C TRP A 571 10.57 9.08 -2.43
N ASN A 572 11.10 10.07 -1.71
CA ASN A 572 11.67 9.93 -0.36
C ASN A 572 12.73 8.83 -0.19
N ASN A 573 13.47 8.47 -1.25
CA ASN A 573 14.43 7.37 -1.31
C ASN A 573 13.83 6.00 -0.97
N GLU A 574 12.51 5.82 -1.13
CA GLU A 574 11.90 4.51 -1.00
C GLU A 574 12.33 3.59 -2.13
N ASP A 575 12.63 2.33 -1.81
CA ASP A 575 13.01 1.37 -2.82
C ASP A 575 12.47 -0.01 -2.48
N PHE A 576 11.27 -0.28 -2.98
CA PHE A 576 10.53 -1.52 -2.80
C PHE A 576 10.19 -2.20 -4.13
N SER A 577 10.56 -1.59 -5.26
CA SER A 577 10.11 -2.06 -6.57
C SER A 577 10.63 -3.47 -6.88
N ILE A 578 9.81 -4.36 -7.41
CA ILE A 578 10.31 -5.66 -7.88
C ILE A 578 11.08 -5.54 -9.20
N TRP A 579 11.10 -4.35 -9.82
CA TRP A 579 11.68 -4.10 -11.13
C TRP A 579 12.47 -2.79 -11.16
N SER A 580 13.57 -2.76 -11.92
CA SER A 580 14.36 -1.56 -12.19
C SER A 580 14.93 -1.61 -13.61
N SER A 581 15.02 -0.45 -14.28
CA SER A 581 15.69 -0.36 -15.57
C SER A 581 17.20 -0.62 -15.46
N ASP A 582 17.80 -0.33 -14.30
CA ASP A 582 19.24 -0.50 -14.05
C ASP A 582 19.64 -1.99 -13.98
N ASP A 583 18.68 -2.88 -13.74
CA ASP A 583 18.89 -4.33 -13.72
C ASP A 583 18.57 -5.00 -15.07
N LYS A 584 18.21 -4.22 -16.11
CA LYS A 584 18.06 -4.79 -17.46
C LYS A 584 19.40 -5.29 -17.99
N THR A 585 19.48 -6.58 -18.32
CA THR A 585 20.63 -7.14 -19.04
C THR A 585 20.49 -6.88 -20.54
N HIS A 586 21.61 -6.58 -21.21
CA HIS A 586 21.67 -6.45 -22.67
C HIS A 586 21.65 -7.81 -23.38
N ASP A 587 22.00 -8.89 -22.66
CA ASP A 587 21.84 -10.25 -23.14
C ASP A 587 20.35 -10.55 -23.27
N HIS A 588 19.95 -10.97 -24.46
CA HIS A 588 18.58 -11.41 -24.69
C HIS A 588 18.30 -12.56 -23.73
N VAL A 589 17.34 -12.37 -22.82
CA VAL A 589 16.86 -13.42 -21.91
C VAL A 589 16.49 -14.71 -22.69
N LYS A 590 16.24 -14.59 -24.00
CA LYS A 590 16.17 -15.68 -25.00
C LYS A 590 17.22 -16.78 -24.83
N ASP A 591 18.44 -16.47 -24.40
CA ASP A 591 19.52 -17.46 -24.21
C ASP A 591 19.52 -18.13 -22.82
N ILE A 592 18.76 -17.63 -21.84
CA ILE A 592 18.52 -18.30 -20.54
C ILE A 592 17.43 -19.37 -20.70
N TYR A 593 16.55 -19.24 -21.69
CA TYR A 593 15.52 -20.23 -21.98
C TYR A 593 16.12 -21.34 -22.83
N ALA A 594 16.26 -22.54 -22.27
CA ALA A 594 16.59 -23.73 -23.05
C ALA A 594 15.59 -23.86 -24.22
N PRO A 595 16.05 -24.12 -25.46
CA PRO A 595 15.15 -24.32 -26.61
C PRO A 595 14.24 -25.53 -26.40
N ASP A 596 13.09 -25.51 -27.09
CA ASP A 596 12.01 -26.53 -27.07
C ASP A 596 12.50 -27.95 -27.36
N THR A 597 12.98 -28.64 -26.33
CA THR A 597 12.98 -30.11 -26.29
C THR A 597 12.13 -30.65 -25.13
N ASP A 598 11.36 -29.77 -24.47
CA ASP A 598 10.60 -30.00 -23.23
C ASP A 598 9.31 -30.82 -23.45
N VAL A 599 9.44 -32.06 -23.90
CA VAL A 599 8.34 -33.04 -23.79
C VAL A 599 8.55 -33.81 -22.49
N SER A 600 7.69 -33.56 -21.48
CA SER A 600 7.62 -34.46 -20.33
C SER A 600 7.23 -35.86 -20.80
N LYS A 601 7.87 -36.90 -20.26
CA LYS A 601 7.45 -38.29 -20.50
C LYS A 601 6.11 -38.62 -19.87
N PHE A 602 5.64 -37.82 -18.91
CA PHE A 602 4.56 -38.18 -18.00
C PHE A 602 3.40 -37.17 -17.98
N ILE A 603 3.62 -35.94 -18.46
CA ILE A 603 2.61 -34.87 -18.44
C ILE A 603 2.17 -34.57 -19.89
N PRO A 604 0.92 -34.91 -20.27
CA PRO A 604 0.38 -34.58 -21.58
C PRO A 604 0.34 -33.07 -21.82
N LEU A 605 0.82 -32.64 -22.98
CA LEU A 605 0.68 -31.27 -23.46
C LEU A 605 -0.72 -31.06 -24.07
N ILE A 606 -1.32 -29.90 -23.83
CA ILE A 606 -2.59 -29.48 -24.44
C ILE A 606 -2.42 -28.17 -25.22
N SER A 607 -3.21 -27.99 -26.28
CA SER A 607 -3.26 -26.74 -27.06
C SER A 607 -4.31 -25.77 -26.53
N ASN A 608 -3.99 -24.47 -26.59
CA ASN A 608 -4.63 -23.21 -26.14
C ASN A 608 -6.18 -23.02 -26.02
N THR A 609 -7.04 -24.02 -26.18
CA THR A 609 -8.48 -23.79 -26.39
C THR A 609 -9.37 -23.85 -25.14
N GLU A 610 -8.83 -23.95 -23.92
CA GLU A 610 -9.63 -24.28 -22.73
C GLU A 610 -9.34 -23.44 -21.47
N ILE A 611 -8.75 -22.24 -21.56
CA ILE A 611 -8.62 -21.34 -20.41
C ILE A 611 -9.13 -19.96 -20.82
N GLU A 612 -10.28 -19.54 -20.29
CA GLU A 612 -10.96 -18.28 -20.66
C GLU A 612 -10.15 -17.02 -20.31
N SER A 613 -9.27 -17.11 -19.30
CA SER A 613 -8.36 -16.04 -18.90
C SER A 613 -6.97 -16.58 -18.58
N GLN A 614 -6.02 -16.34 -19.47
CA GLN A 614 -4.65 -16.86 -19.33
C GLN A 614 -3.88 -16.09 -18.25
N PRO A 615 -3.34 -16.76 -17.23
CA PRO A 615 -2.64 -16.12 -16.11
C PRO A 615 -1.27 -15.58 -16.50
N CYS A 616 -0.72 -16.02 -17.64
CA CYS A 616 0.57 -15.60 -18.16
C CYS A 616 0.45 -15.09 -19.59
N VAL A 617 1.50 -14.46 -20.11
CA VAL A 617 1.63 -14.21 -21.55
C VAL A 617 2.05 -15.48 -22.28
N SER A 618 1.81 -15.50 -23.58
CA SER A 618 2.32 -16.54 -24.48
C SER A 618 3.84 -16.65 -24.37
N LYS A 619 4.38 -17.83 -24.61
CA LYS A 619 5.80 -18.13 -24.48
C LYS A 619 6.67 -17.13 -25.26
N ASP A 620 6.24 -16.76 -26.46
CA ASP A 620 6.96 -15.83 -27.34
C ASP A 620 7.01 -14.38 -26.84
N LEU A 621 6.11 -14.03 -25.90
CA LEU A 621 5.99 -12.69 -25.33
C LEU A 621 6.58 -12.57 -23.92
N LEU A 622 7.13 -13.66 -23.35
CA LEU A 622 7.71 -13.62 -22.01
C LEU A 622 8.82 -12.55 -21.91
N ASP A 623 8.65 -11.64 -20.95
CA ASP A 623 9.67 -10.65 -20.58
C ASP A 623 9.88 -10.68 -19.07
N LEU A 624 11.02 -11.23 -18.66
CA LEU A 624 11.46 -11.28 -17.27
C LEU A 624 12.67 -10.37 -17.01
N ASN A 625 13.02 -9.49 -17.95
CA ASN A 625 14.19 -8.64 -17.85
C ASN A 625 13.96 -7.46 -16.89
N GLY A 626 14.98 -7.13 -16.11
CA GLY A 626 14.95 -6.03 -15.12
C GLY A 626 14.24 -6.35 -13.81
N PHE A 627 13.70 -7.57 -13.64
CA PHE A 627 13.17 -7.99 -12.33
C PHE A 627 14.32 -8.25 -11.34
N ARG A 628 14.12 -7.78 -10.12
CA ARG A 628 15.04 -7.93 -8.99
C ARG A 628 14.54 -9.08 -8.11
N ALA A 629 15.46 -9.90 -7.59
CA ALA A 629 15.12 -11.10 -6.80
C ALA A 629 14.08 -12.01 -7.49
N LEU A 630 14.24 -12.22 -8.81
CA LEU A 630 13.28 -12.94 -9.66
C LEU A 630 12.90 -14.32 -9.09
N GLU A 631 13.86 -15.06 -8.51
CA GLU A 631 13.60 -16.39 -7.97
C GLU A 631 12.61 -16.36 -6.79
N ALA A 632 12.55 -15.27 -6.04
CA ALA A 632 11.62 -15.15 -4.92
C ALA A 632 10.23 -14.70 -5.34
N ILE A 633 10.11 -13.91 -6.42
CA ILE A 633 8.83 -13.30 -6.84
C ILE A 633 8.09 -14.11 -7.92
N LEU A 634 8.82 -14.89 -8.72
CA LEU A 634 8.26 -15.81 -9.72
C LEU A 634 7.96 -17.17 -9.05
N ARG A 635 6.71 -17.40 -8.65
CA ARG A 635 6.37 -18.57 -7.81
C ARG A 635 5.22 -19.40 -8.41
N PRO A 636 5.22 -20.72 -8.23
CA PRO A 636 4.07 -21.54 -8.53
C PRO A 636 2.90 -21.19 -7.59
N PHE A 637 1.68 -21.20 -8.11
CA PHE A 637 0.50 -20.97 -7.28
C PHE A 637 -0.80 -21.43 -7.94
N PRO A 638 -1.86 -21.70 -7.16
CA PRO A 638 -3.15 -22.04 -7.72
C PRO A 638 -3.85 -20.77 -8.19
N VAL A 639 -3.97 -20.60 -9.50
CA VAL A 639 -4.73 -19.50 -10.11
C VAL A 639 -6.22 -19.69 -9.84
N LYS A 640 -6.67 -20.96 -9.89
CA LYS A 640 -8.04 -21.39 -9.63
C LYS A 640 -8.01 -22.74 -8.93
N ILE A 641 -8.74 -22.90 -7.84
CA ILE A 641 -8.93 -24.18 -7.15
C ILE A 641 -10.35 -24.66 -7.36
N HIS A 642 -10.51 -25.85 -7.95
CA HIS A 642 -11.82 -26.50 -8.06
C HIS A 642 -12.25 -27.12 -6.73
N GLY A 643 -12.54 -26.25 -5.76
CA GLY A 643 -12.60 -26.63 -4.36
C GLY A 643 -12.29 -25.46 -3.46
N LYS A 644 -11.91 -25.80 -2.23
CA LYS A 644 -11.44 -24.86 -1.21
C LYS A 644 -9.95 -25.08 -0.96
N PHE A 645 -9.23 -24.01 -0.72
CA PHE A 645 -7.85 -24.07 -0.25
C PHE A 645 -7.76 -24.75 1.14
N VAL A 646 -6.71 -25.55 1.36
CA VAL A 646 -6.34 -26.07 2.68
C VAL A 646 -4.94 -25.64 3.08
N ASN A 647 -3.93 -25.91 2.24
CA ASN A 647 -2.54 -25.51 2.48
C ASN A 647 -1.76 -25.44 1.17
N SER A 648 -0.72 -24.59 1.12
CA SER A 648 0.26 -24.62 0.04
C SER A 648 1.63 -24.16 0.54
N GLU A 649 2.68 -24.68 -0.09
CA GLU A 649 4.05 -24.31 0.21
C GLU A 649 4.92 -24.47 -1.04
N PHE A 650 5.71 -23.44 -1.36
CA PHE A 650 6.82 -23.54 -2.30
C PHE A 650 8.15 -23.44 -1.55
N ASP A 651 8.93 -24.51 -1.56
CA ASP A 651 10.32 -24.51 -1.11
C ASP A 651 11.22 -24.09 -2.27
N LEU A 652 11.77 -22.88 -2.16
CA LEU A 652 12.60 -22.28 -3.19
C LEU A 652 13.95 -22.99 -3.38
N ILE A 653 14.49 -23.63 -2.34
CA ILE A 653 15.79 -24.30 -2.36
C ILE A 653 15.65 -25.67 -3.04
N SER A 654 14.69 -26.47 -2.58
CA SER A 654 14.47 -27.82 -3.12
C SER A 654 13.63 -27.82 -4.41
N LYS A 655 13.09 -26.66 -4.82
CA LYS A 655 12.15 -26.53 -5.95
C LYS A 655 10.99 -27.51 -5.84
N THR A 656 10.37 -27.54 -4.65
CA THR A 656 9.21 -28.39 -4.36
C THR A 656 8.00 -27.53 -4.07
N TYR A 657 6.92 -27.75 -4.81
CA TYR A 657 5.63 -27.12 -4.59
C TYR A 657 4.62 -28.14 -4.08
N THR A 658 3.88 -27.79 -3.04
CA THR A 658 2.79 -28.60 -2.50
C THR A 658 1.50 -27.79 -2.44
N LEU A 659 0.38 -28.47 -2.71
CA LEU A 659 -0.95 -27.92 -2.60
C LEU A 659 -1.90 -28.98 -2.06
N GLU A 660 -2.67 -28.62 -1.03
CA GLU A 660 -3.76 -29.41 -0.46
C GLU A 660 -5.06 -28.63 -0.60
N ILE A 661 -6.12 -29.33 -1.04
CA ILE A 661 -7.43 -28.74 -1.31
C ILE A 661 -8.55 -29.64 -0.79
N GLY A 662 -9.67 -29.01 -0.43
CA GLY A 662 -10.96 -29.66 -0.30
C GLY A 662 -11.70 -29.57 -1.62
N ALA A 663 -11.51 -30.58 -2.48
CA ALA A 663 -12.09 -30.65 -3.81
C ALA A 663 -13.61 -30.81 -3.79
N LYS A 664 -14.29 -30.12 -4.72
CA LYS A 664 -15.74 -30.29 -4.92
C LYS A 664 -16.05 -31.69 -5.44
N SER A 665 -17.25 -32.17 -5.10
CA SER A 665 -17.88 -33.25 -5.85
C SER A 665 -18.61 -32.65 -7.03
N ASP A 666 -18.15 -32.94 -8.23
CA ASP A 666 -18.83 -32.51 -9.44
C ASP A 666 -19.48 -33.73 -10.09
N SER A 667 -20.82 -33.77 -10.11
CA SER A 667 -21.56 -34.86 -10.76
C SER A 667 -21.44 -34.81 -12.28
N ASP A 668 -21.09 -33.65 -12.85
CA ASP A 668 -21.18 -33.38 -14.27
C ASP A 668 -19.82 -33.44 -14.99
N LEU A 669 -18.70 -33.58 -14.24
CA LEU A 669 -17.32 -33.71 -14.73
C LEU A 669 -17.04 -32.85 -15.98
N LYS A 670 -17.37 -31.55 -15.90
CA LYS A 670 -17.13 -30.64 -17.02
C LYS A 670 -15.63 -30.52 -17.31
N PRO A 671 -15.22 -30.22 -18.55
CA PRO A 671 -13.80 -30.00 -18.90
C PRO A 671 -13.07 -28.97 -18.02
N ASP A 672 -13.80 -28.03 -17.42
CA ASP A 672 -13.26 -26.97 -16.56
C ASP A 672 -13.33 -27.25 -15.05
N SER A 673 -13.68 -28.49 -14.67
CA SER A 673 -13.69 -28.97 -13.28
C SER A 673 -12.27 -29.36 -12.81
N ALA A 674 -11.29 -28.50 -13.08
CA ALA A 674 -9.89 -28.70 -12.76
C ALA A 674 -9.34 -27.56 -11.90
N THR A 675 -8.35 -27.89 -11.06
CA THR A 675 -7.51 -26.91 -10.38
C THR A 675 -6.42 -26.46 -11.35
N HIS A 676 -6.26 -25.14 -11.54
CA HIS A 676 -5.27 -24.55 -12.44
C HIS A 676 -4.12 -23.98 -11.61
N ILE A 677 -2.90 -24.46 -11.86
CA ILE A 677 -1.68 -24.07 -11.15
C ILE A 677 -0.75 -23.40 -12.16
N PHE A 678 -0.42 -22.12 -11.94
CA PHE A 678 0.68 -21.50 -12.65
C PHE A 678 1.98 -22.15 -12.19
N LEU A 679 2.78 -22.65 -13.13
CA LEU A 679 4.00 -23.42 -12.85
C LEU A 679 5.16 -22.85 -13.69
N PRO A 680 5.96 -21.93 -13.13
CA PRO A 680 6.96 -21.21 -13.90
C PRO A 680 8.11 -22.13 -14.35
N ARG A 681 8.38 -22.15 -15.66
CA ARG A 681 9.39 -23.04 -16.27
C ARG A 681 10.81 -22.79 -15.75
N ILE A 682 11.09 -21.59 -15.24
CA ILE A 682 12.38 -21.24 -14.63
C ILE A 682 12.65 -22.08 -13.36
N HIS A 683 11.60 -22.44 -12.62
CA HIS A 683 11.73 -23.32 -11.46
C HIS A 683 11.40 -24.77 -11.77
N PHE A 684 10.55 -24.99 -12.78
CA PHE A 684 10.04 -26.30 -13.14
C PHE A 684 10.16 -26.54 -14.66
N PRO A 685 11.38 -26.77 -15.19
CA PRO A 685 11.56 -27.17 -16.58
C PRO A 685 10.81 -28.48 -16.82
N LEU A 686 9.87 -28.49 -17.79
CA LEU A 686 8.84 -29.52 -17.84
C LEU A 686 9.40 -30.94 -18.02
N LYS A 687 10.55 -31.09 -18.71
CA LYS A 687 11.26 -32.37 -18.87
C LYS A 687 11.74 -32.99 -17.56
N ASP A 688 11.99 -32.15 -16.54
CA ASP A 688 12.56 -32.51 -15.25
C ASP A 688 11.50 -32.53 -14.15
N VAL A 689 10.22 -32.29 -14.46
CA VAL A 689 9.13 -32.26 -13.47
C VAL A 689 8.63 -33.67 -13.13
N ALA A 690 8.57 -33.97 -11.84
CA ALA A 690 7.85 -35.10 -11.27
C ALA A 690 6.61 -34.61 -10.50
N ILE A 691 5.47 -35.27 -10.71
CA ILE A 691 4.22 -34.99 -10.00
C ILE A 691 3.81 -36.23 -9.21
N ARG A 692 3.50 -36.02 -7.92
CA ARG A 692 2.79 -36.99 -7.09
C ARG A 692 1.45 -36.37 -6.69
N SER A 693 0.36 -37.10 -6.87
CA SER A 693 -0.96 -36.63 -6.45
C SER A 693 -1.77 -37.75 -5.83
N SER A 694 -2.69 -37.40 -4.94
CA SER A 694 -3.66 -38.31 -4.36
C SER A 694 -4.60 -38.95 -5.38
N SER A 695 -4.92 -38.26 -6.48
CA SER A 695 -5.81 -38.80 -7.51
C SER A 695 -5.77 -38.04 -8.83
N GLY A 696 -6.37 -38.67 -9.82
CA GLY A 696 -6.77 -38.03 -11.07
C GLY A 696 -5.63 -37.92 -12.09
N ARG A 697 -5.70 -36.91 -12.95
CA ARG A 697 -4.81 -36.73 -14.09
C ARG A 697 -4.42 -35.27 -14.26
N PHE A 698 -3.39 -35.02 -15.06
CA PHE A 698 -2.89 -33.69 -15.32
C PHE A 698 -2.74 -33.45 -16.81
N SER A 699 -2.78 -32.18 -17.19
CA SER A 699 -2.37 -31.70 -18.51
C SER A 699 -1.67 -30.36 -18.36
N PHE A 700 -0.70 -30.07 -19.21
CA PHE A 700 0.06 -28.83 -19.14
C PHE A 700 -0.14 -27.98 -20.40
N ASP A 701 -0.51 -26.73 -20.19
CA ASP A 701 -0.48 -25.68 -21.20
C ASP A 701 0.92 -25.06 -21.20
N SER A 702 1.74 -25.47 -22.17
CA SER A 702 3.12 -24.99 -22.31
C SER A 702 3.23 -23.56 -22.81
N GLU A 703 2.15 -23.02 -23.39
CA GLU A 703 2.12 -21.66 -23.90
C GLU A 703 2.03 -20.67 -22.75
N TYR A 704 1.17 -20.97 -21.77
CA TYR A 704 0.88 -20.07 -20.64
C TYR A 704 1.40 -20.58 -19.29
N GLN A 705 2.14 -21.69 -19.27
CA GLN A 705 2.74 -22.28 -18.07
C GLN A 705 1.71 -22.69 -17.01
N VAL A 706 0.60 -23.32 -17.43
CA VAL A 706 -0.50 -23.73 -16.55
C VAL A 706 -0.62 -25.24 -16.50
N LEU A 707 -0.46 -25.81 -15.31
CA LEU A 707 -0.81 -27.19 -15.01
C LEU A 707 -2.30 -27.26 -14.63
N LYS A 708 -3.09 -28.00 -15.41
CA LYS A 708 -4.46 -28.38 -15.06
C LYS A 708 -4.42 -29.71 -14.31
N TRP A 709 -4.98 -29.74 -13.11
CA TRP A 709 -5.11 -30.94 -12.29
C TRP A 709 -6.59 -31.30 -12.13
N TYR A 710 -6.97 -32.42 -12.73
CA TYR A 710 -8.28 -33.05 -12.58
C TYR A 710 -8.17 -34.06 -11.46
N HIS A 711 -9.05 -33.98 -10.47
CA HIS A 711 -8.96 -34.78 -9.25
C HIS A 711 -10.33 -35.26 -8.79
N ALA A 712 -10.34 -36.30 -7.96
CA ALA A 712 -11.54 -36.74 -7.26
C ALA A 712 -12.03 -35.68 -6.25
N ALA A 713 -13.24 -35.88 -5.72
CA ALA A 713 -13.80 -35.05 -4.66
C ALA A 713 -13.10 -35.28 -3.30
N GLY A 714 -13.36 -34.40 -2.34
CA GLY A 714 -12.85 -34.53 -0.96
C GLY A 714 -11.42 -34.01 -0.80
N THR A 715 -10.70 -34.47 0.22
CA THR A 715 -9.32 -34.02 0.46
C THR A 715 -8.39 -34.55 -0.64
N GLN A 716 -7.75 -33.64 -1.37
CA GLN A 716 -6.81 -33.96 -2.42
C GLN A 716 -5.50 -33.21 -2.20
N ASN A 717 -4.38 -33.82 -2.60
CA ASN A 717 -3.07 -33.19 -2.57
C ASN A 717 -2.29 -33.44 -3.86
N ILE A 718 -1.38 -32.50 -4.14
CA ILE A 718 -0.41 -32.60 -5.22
C ILE A 718 0.94 -32.07 -4.73
N THR A 719 2.01 -32.77 -5.08
CA THR A 719 3.39 -32.39 -4.89
C THR A 719 4.09 -32.38 -6.24
N ILE A 720 4.70 -31.25 -6.58
CA ILE A 720 5.46 -31.03 -7.81
C ILE A 720 6.91 -30.79 -7.41
N SER A 721 7.84 -31.57 -7.95
CA SER A 721 9.27 -31.46 -7.66
C SER A 721 10.09 -31.68 -8.93
N LEU A 722 11.40 -31.46 -8.85
CA LEU A 722 12.32 -31.89 -9.90
C LEU A 722 12.72 -33.37 -9.73
N ILE A 723 12.98 -34.07 -10.84
CA ILE A 723 13.51 -35.43 -10.85
C ILE A 723 14.94 -35.39 -10.33
N ASP A 724 15.25 -36.21 -9.33
CA ASP A 724 16.59 -36.32 -8.75
C ASP A 724 17.35 -37.45 -9.47
N ASP A 725 18.42 -37.13 -10.20
CA ASP A 725 19.27 -38.09 -10.93
C ASP A 725 19.85 -39.21 -10.01
N SER A 726 19.84 -38.98 -8.69
CA SER A 726 20.30 -39.94 -7.67
C SER A 726 19.26 -40.97 -7.22
N SER A 727 17.99 -40.82 -7.65
CA SER A 727 16.86 -41.68 -7.23
C SER A 727 16.47 -42.70 -8.30
N SER A 728 17.42 -43.56 -8.70
CA SER A 728 17.14 -44.77 -9.48
C SER A 728 16.45 -45.89 -8.65
N HIS A 729 15.58 -45.53 -7.70
CA HIS A 729 14.90 -46.46 -6.82
C HIS A 729 13.38 -46.27 -6.87
N GLU A 730 12.74 -47.24 -7.52
CA GLU A 730 11.33 -47.62 -7.40
C GLU A 730 10.33 -46.45 -7.36
N ILE A 731 9.95 -46.00 -8.56
CA ILE A 731 8.67 -45.34 -8.79
C ILE A 731 7.59 -46.28 -8.24
N SER A 732 6.87 -45.85 -7.20
CA SER A 732 5.74 -46.60 -6.66
C SER A 732 4.78 -47.00 -7.79
N PRO A 733 4.30 -48.25 -7.84
CA PRO A 733 3.35 -48.72 -8.85
C PRO A 733 2.01 -47.95 -8.88
N ASP A 734 1.76 -47.05 -7.93
CA ASP A 734 0.60 -46.15 -7.92
C ASP A 734 0.78 -44.91 -8.80
N CYS A 735 1.92 -44.74 -9.45
CA CYS A 735 2.31 -43.55 -10.21
C CYS A 735 2.17 -43.74 -11.74
N ILE A 736 1.12 -44.39 -12.22
CA ILE A 736 0.66 -44.33 -13.62
C ILE A 736 -0.86 -44.56 -13.60
N ILE A 737 -1.66 -43.59 -14.04
CA ILE A 737 -3.03 -43.88 -14.46
C ILE A 737 -3.14 -43.45 -15.93
N SER A 738 -3.30 -44.46 -16.77
CA SER A 738 -3.72 -44.40 -18.17
C SER A 738 -5.02 -43.65 -18.39
#